data_AF-A0A914X469-F1
#
_entry.id   AF-A0A914X469-F1
#
_cell.length_a   1.000
_cell.length_b   1.000
_cell.length_c   1.000
_cell.angle_alpha   90.00
_cell.angle_beta   90.00
_cell.angle_gamma   90.00
#
_symmetry.space_group_name_H-M   'P 1'
#
loop_
_entity.id
_entity.type
_entity.pdbx_description
1 polymer ?
#
loop_
_entity_poly.entity_id
_entity_poly.type
_entity_poly.pdbx_seq_one_letter_code
_entity_poly.pdbx_strand_id
1 'polypeptide(L)'
;MSVASPVVIYLKREKSGRGRRGRVVILGGSARTAHQVTCLDSANMEGRQLKHVNADGEFGVVLEQAGMKLVVVDFFATWCGPCQHIAPVFEQLANVYSDAVFVKVDVDRCQGTARSEGVTAMPTFGFYMNKKKVDSLRGANPTALYQKVEHWVAKAKAAIDSCRAFVDSKFYGPDIEATERELLSQILHYAGNSILYEDPVLQTLAVSVIPLEKLEIEARETVGPSASASVFKDELLLKLLQWFKTDFFSWIDSPPCPSCGAKSTSRSDDRLEPTAEELEDGAHRVEAYKCDACQIPVRFPRYNNPGKLIMTRCGRCGEWANCFTLCARAVGFETRFVLDKTDHVWTEIWSAAQNRWLHCDPCENVCDRPLLYEQGWGKKLNYVIAFSIDEVVDVSWRYSINHRQTLARRLQCREQRLIAFLKQLNDQKRLTMTPERLKEMNNRAINELVEFLNPKLQIRDGTDQGRVTGALEWRQARGELGSTASGTSARVGGSCSTELSEAQFVLTPDAKELEKKEMELIYRCGTDEYERPTLGKKYKSWASLAYAHSNLARKLETDWKMAYIARKENSKGPGSITWKLDLSHAPVSSVTISLDSKTFENGRILVQCCAGDACFLITGRELTIDKEDLKDCKELKITATLDRGTGDNAWQHAQLFRTAIDSNDDTFRIHVAFAD
;
A
#
# COMPACT_ATOMS: atom_id res chain seq x y z
N MET A 1 36.54 -34.52 -18.22
CA MET A 1 36.26 -34.26 -19.65
C MET A 1 35.97 -32.78 -19.80
N SER A 2 36.85 -32.10 -20.52
CA SER A 2 36.81 -30.67 -20.82
C SER A 2 35.76 -30.36 -21.89
N VAL A 3 35.00 -29.27 -21.75
CA VAL A 3 34.67 -28.40 -22.87
C VAL A 3 34.66 -26.94 -22.38
N ALA A 4 35.55 -26.13 -22.96
CA ALA A 4 35.74 -24.70 -22.74
C ALA A 4 34.79 -23.85 -23.61
N SER A 5 34.56 -22.58 -23.23
CA SER A 5 34.26 -21.46 -24.16
C SER A 5 34.20 -20.10 -23.44
N PRO A 6 34.36 -18.96 -24.15
CA PRO A 6 35.51 -18.09 -23.95
C PRO A 6 35.19 -16.67 -23.45
N VAL A 7 36.16 -16.06 -22.78
CA VAL A 7 36.25 -14.62 -22.51
C VAL A 7 36.87 -13.96 -23.75
N VAL A 8 36.09 -13.18 -24.51
CA VAL A 8 36.60 -12.35 -25.61
C VAL A 8 36.69 -10.90 -25.12
N ILE A 9 37.90 -10.45 -24.83
CA ILE A 9 38.24 -9.04 -24.57
C ILE A 9 38.77 -8.46 -25.88
N TYR A 10 38.07 -7.50 -26.48
CA TYR A 10 38.64 -6.67 -27.54
C TYR A 10 39.46 -5.52 -26.92
N LEU A 11 40.79 -5.65 -26.96
CA LEU A 11 41.72 -4.54 -26.75
C LEU A 11 42.11 -3.96 -28.11
N LYS A 12 41.63 -2.76 -28.43
CA LYS A 12 42.15 -1.97 -29.55
C LYS A 12 43.50 -1.37 -29.11
N ARG A 13 44.59 -1.82 -29.73
CA ARG A 13 45.95 -1.27 -29.57
C ARG A 13 46.09 0.00 -30.41
N GLU A 14 46.35 1.14 -29.78
CA GLU A 14 47.05 2.26 -30.42
C GLU A 14 48.39 2.47 -29.70
N LYS A 15 49.48 2.45 -30.48
CA LYS A 15 50.82 2.82 -30.02
C LYS A 15 51.03 4.31 -30.34
N SER A 16 51.32 5.13 -29.33
CA SER A 16 52.56 5.94 -29.27
C SER A 16 52.57 6.89 -28.08
N GLY A 17 53.71 6.92 -27.36
CA GLY A 17 54.28 8.18 -26.87
C GLY A 17 53.93 8.68 -25.46
N ARG A 18 54.81 8.35 -24.51
CA ARG A 18 55.16 9.12 -23.30
C ARG A 18 54.06 9.49 -22.29
N GLY A 19 54.00 8.66 -21.24
CA GLY A 19 54.05 9.07 -19.82
C GLY A 19 53.04 10.08 -19.31
N ARG A 20 52.02 9.60 -18.59
CA ARG A 20 51.40 10.30 -17.44
C ARG A 20 50.84 9.27 -16.47
N ARG A 21 51.13 9.44 -15.18
CA ARG A 21 50.62 8.61 -14.07
C ARG A 21 49.09 8.59 -14.12
N GLY A 22 48.52 7.46 -14.49
CA GLY A 22 47.08 7.21 -14.41
C GLY A 22 46.68 6.95 -12.97
N ARG A 23 45.89 7.86 -12.40
CA ARG A 23 45.16 7.63 -11.15
C ARG A 23 44.15 6.51 -11.42
N VAL A 24 44.30 5.36 -10.77
CA VAL A 24 43.29 4.30 -10.81
C VAL A 24 42.08 4.83 -10.05
N VAL A 25 41.07 5.27 -10.80
CA VAL A 25 39.74 5.54 -10.24
C VAL A 25 38.95 4.26 -10.43
N ILE A 26 38.79 3.49 -9.36
CA ILE A 26 37.83 2.38 -9.31
C ILE A 26 36.44 3.01 -9.36
N LEU A 27 35.86 3.11 -10.56
CA LEU A 27 34.48 3.57 -10.75
C LEU A 27 33.58 2.34 -10.87
N GLY A 28 32.81 2.04 -9.82
CA GLY A 28 31.84 0.94 -9.78
C GLY A 28 30.79 1.04 -10.88
N GLY A 29 30.58 -0.06 -11.62
CA GLY A 29 29.75 -0.11 -12.83
C GLY A 29 28.23 -0.17 -12.63
N SER A 30 27.74 -0.41 -11.41
CA SER A 30 26.28 -0.50 -11.13
C SER A 30 25.62 0.89 -11.06
N ALA A 31 26.24 1.83 -10.35
CA ALA A 31 25.74 3.21 -10.25
C ALA A 31 25.65 3.88 -11.62
N ARG A 32 26.59 3.65 -12.55
CA ARG A 32 26.50 4.19 -13.92
C ARG A 32 25.38 3.58 -14.74
N THR A 33 25.10 2.28 -14.62
CA THR A 33 24.07 1.61 -15.44
C THR A 33 22.67 1.95 -14.92
N ALA A 34 22.47 1.92 -13.59
CA ALA A 34 21.23 2.36 -12.95
C ALA A 34 20.97 3.86 -13.19
N HIS A 35 22.00 4.70 -13.09
CA HIS A 35 21.88 6.14 -13.36
C HIS A 35 21.66 6.41 -14.86
N GLN A 36 22.30 5.69 -15.78
CA GLN A 36 22.06 5.83 -17.24
C GLN A 36 20.63 5.46 -17.63
N VAL A 37 20.08 4.45 -16.96
CA VAL A 37 18.73 3.96 -17.15
C VAL A 37 17.69 4.92 -16.55
N THR A 38 17.87 5.35 -15.29
CA THR A 38 16.96 6.32 -14.66
C THR A 38 17.01 7.69 -15.35
N CYS A 39 18.17 8.11 -15.86
CA CYS A 39 18.32 9.36 -16.58
C CYS A 39 17.66 9.38 -17.99
N LEU A 40 17.36 8.22 -18.58
CA LEU A 40 16.61 8.13 -19.85
C LEU A 40 15.09 8.27 -19.61
N ASP A 41 14.58 7.77 -18.49
CA ASP A 41 13.14 7.79 -18.14
C ASP A 41 12.70 9.08 -17.43
N SER A 42 13.63 9.89 -16.89
CA SER A 42 13.31 11.25 -16.41
C SER A 42 12.80 12.19 -17.51
N ALA A 43 12.89 11.79 -18.79
CA ALA A 43 12.45 12.56 -19.94
C ALA A 43 10.92 12.55 -20.14
N ASN A 44 10.11 12.60 -19.08
CA ASN A 44 8.66 12.75 -19.19
C ASN A 44 8.20 14.22 -19.38
N MET A 45 9.14 15.13 -19.66
CA MET A 45 8.82 16.48 -20.10
C MET A 45 8.57 16.47 -21.60
N GLU A 46 7.40 15.96 -22.00
CA GLU A 46 6.78 16.32 -23.27
C GLU A 46 6.00 17.61 -23.05
N GLY A 47 6.49 18.71 -23.61
CA GLY A 47 5.81 20.00 -23.52
C GLY A 47 6.72 21.15 -23.92
N ARG A 48 6.30 21.93 -24.91
CA ARG A 48 6.86 23.25 -25.22
C ARG A 48 6.74 24.12 -23.97
N GLN A 49 7.83 24.40 -23.25
CA GLN A 49 7.76 25.42 -22.20
C GLN A 49 9.12 25.99 -21.80
N LEU A 50 9.20 27.31 -21.96
CA LEU A 50 10.08 28.17 -21.20
C LEU A 50 9.61 28.20 -19.74
N LYS A 51 10.46 27.81 -18.80
CA LYS A 51 10.17 27.84 -17.37
C LYS A 51 10.66 29.13 -16.74
N HIS A 52 9.91 29.66 -15.78
CA HIS A 52 10.34 30.77 -14.95
C HIS A 52 10.65 30.25 -13.55
N VAL A 53 11.88 30.48 -13.11
CA VAL A 53 12.35 30.18 -11.76
C VAL A 53 12.33 31.46 -10.94
N ASN A 54 11.53 31.47 -9.88
CA ASN A 54 11.28 32.62 -9.02
C ASN A 54 11.71 32.43 -7.56
N ALA A 55 12.17 31.23 -7.18
CA ALA A 55 12.75 30.95 -5.87
C ALA A 55 14.02 30.11 -5.99
N ASP A 56 14.92 30.19 -5.00
CA ASP A 56 16.24 29.53 -5.08
C ASP A 56 16.16 28.00 -5.15
N GLY A 57 15.18 27.38 -4.47
CA GLY A 57 14.98 25.92 -4.45
C GLY A 57 14.59 25.34 -5.81
N GLU A 58 13.89 26.13 -6.64
CA GLU A 58 13.33 25.66 -7.92
C GLU A 58 14.41 25.30 -8.95
N PHE A 59 15.58 25.92 -8.86
CA PHE A 59 16.65 25.76 -9.85
C PHE A 59 17.21 24.33 -9.87
N GLY A 60 17.51 23.76 -8.69
CA GLY A 60 18.04 22.40 -8.57
C GLY A 60 17.05 21.35 -9.10
N VAL A 61 15.76 21.57 -8.89
CA VAL A 61 14.67 20.71 -9.34
C VAL A 61 14.58 20.67 -10.85
N VAL A 62 14.68 21.82 -11.51
CA VAL A 62 14.65 21.86 -12.98
C VAL A 62 15.84 21.09 -13.57
N LEU A 63 17.01 21.16 -12.93
CA LEU A 63 18.17 20.37 -13.33
C LEU A 63 17.98 18.86 -13.11
N GLU A 64 17.33 18.46 -12.01
CA GLU A 64 16.98 17.06 -11.71
C GLU A 64 16.06 16.48 -12.79
N GLN A 65 14.98 17.19 -13.10
CA GLN A 65 13.94 16.76 -14.04
C GLN A 65 14.42 16.67 -15.48
N ALA A 66 15.31 17.57 -15.89
CA ALA A 66 15.82 17.57 -17.24
C ALA A 66 16.58 16.27 -17.56
N GLY A 67 17.10 15.57 -16.54
CA GLY A 67 17.86 14.33 -16.71
C GLY A 67 19.04 14.55 -17.66
N MET A 68 18.99 13.88 -18.82
CA MET A 68 20.02 14.02 -19.86
C MET A 68 19.76 15.17 -20.85
N LYS A 69 18.57 15.79 -20.86
CA LYS A 69 18.28 16.92 -21.75
C LYS A 69 19.17 18.12 -21.40
N LEU A 70 19.45 18.95 -22.40
CA LEU A 70 20.11 20.24 -22.18
C LEU A 70 19.17 21.16 -21.41
N VAL A 71 19.68 21.82 -20.36
CA VAL A 71 19.02 22.96 -19.73
C VAL A 71 19.77 24.23 -20.10
N VAL A 72 19.06 25.20 -20.69
CA VAL A 72 19.58 26.53 -21.02
C VAL A 72 18.92 27.53 -20.09
N VAL A 73 19.71 28.27 -19.34
CA VAL A 73 19.24 29.15 -18.27
C VAL A 73 19.62 30.58 -18.60
N ASP A 74 18.67 31.49 -18.66
CA ASP A 74 18.86 32.94 -18.75
C ASP A 74 18.77 33.55 -17.34
N PHE A 75 19.91 33.93 -16.77
CA PHE A 75 19.98 34.70 -15.54
C PHE A 75 19.80 36.19 -15.88
N PHE A 76 18.60 36.71 -15.60
CA PHE A 76 18.17 38.04 -16.00
C PHE A 76 17.78 38.90 -14.79
N ALA A 77 17.66 40.22 -15.02
CA ALA A 77 17.05 41.14 -14.07
C ALA A 77 16.04 42.02 -14.80
N THR A 78 14.92 42.37 -14.15
CA THR A 78 13.82 43.12 -14.76
C THR A 78 14.22 44.53 -15.21
N TRP A 79 15.16 45.14 -14.49
CA TRP A 79 15.72 46.47 -14.76
C TRP A 79 16.86 46.47 -15.79
N CYS A 80 17.29 45.30 -16.28
CA CYS A 80 18.42 45.20 -17.19
C CYS A 80 17.99 45.39 -18.66
N GLY A 81 18.35 46.53 -19.26
CA GLY A 81 18.05 46.82 -20.67
C GLY A 81 18.57 45.75 -21.66
N PRO A 82 19.82 45.26 -21.55
CA PRO A 82 20.29 44.14 -22.35
C PRO A 82 19.47 42.84 -22.20
N CYS A 83 18.95 42.53 -21.00
CA CYS A 83 18.05 41.38 -20.80
C CYS A 83 16.75 41.54 -21.58
N GLN A 84 16.15 42.74 -21.55
CA GLN A 84 14.90 43.01 -22.27
C GLN A 84 15.08 42.85 -23.79
N HIS A 85 16.23 43.24 -24.34
CA HIS A 85 16.51 43.09 -25.77
C HIS A 85 16.68 41.64 -26.22
N ILE A 86 17.30 40.77 -25.40
CA ILE A 86 17.57 39.38 -25.78
C ILE A 86 16.45 38.40 -25.39
N ALA A 87 15.55 38.79 -24.46
CA ALA A 87 14.46 37.94 -24.01
C ALA A 87 13.59 37.37 -25.16
N PRO A 88 13.18 38.14 -26.20
CA PRO A 88 12.40 37.60 -27.31
C PRO A 88 13.18 36.53 -28.11
N VAL A 89 14.50 36.69 -28.24
CA VAL A 89 15.36 35.71 -28.92
C VAL A 89 15.42 34.42 -28.09
N PHE A 90 15.58 34.53 -26.78
CA PHE A 90 15.60 33.37 -25.87
C PHE A 90 14.27 32.61 -25.91
N GLU A 91 13.15 33.34 -25.90
CA GLU A 91 11.80 32.78 -26.03
C GLU A 91 11.58 32.08 -27.38
N GLN A 92 12.10 32.66 -28.47
CA GLN A 92 12.07 32.02 -29.78
C GLN A 92 12.88 30.72 -29.80
N LEU A 93 14.08 30.70 -29.21
CA LEU A 93 14.90 29.50 -29.10
C LEU A 93 14.18 28.40 -28.29
N ALA A 94 13.51 28.77 -27.19
CA ALA A 94 12.70 27.85 -26.40
C ALA A 94 11.56 27.21 -27.21
N ASN A 95 10.98 27.95 -28.15
CA ASN A 95 9.93 27.45 -29.03
C ASN A 95 10.46 26.54 -30.16
N VAL A 96 11.69 26.77 -30.62
CA VAL A 96 12.32 26.01 -31.71
C VAL A 96 12.92 24.70 -31.20
N TYR A 97 13.58 24.71 -30.04
CA TYR A 97 14.32 23.57 -29.51
C TYR A 97 13.55 22.83 -28.41
N SER A 98 12.54 22.03 -28.81
CA SER A 98 11.75 21.19 -27.88
C SER A 98 12.56 20.08 -27.19
N ASP A 99 13.73 19.75 -27.75
CA ASP A 99 14.64 18.73 -27.21
C ASP A 99 15.51 19.28 -26.06
N ALA A 100 15.34 20.56 -25.68
CA ALA A 100 16.00 21.21 -24.55
C ALA A 100 15.00 21.92 -23.64
N VAL A 101 15.40 22.14 -22.39
CA VAL A 101 14.62 22.86 -21.37
C VAL A 101 15.17 24.28 -21.27
N PHE A 102 14.33 25.28 -21.46
CA PHE A 102 14.72 26.69 -21.32
C PHE A 102 14.17 27.26 -20.03
N VAL A 103 15.00 28.02 -19.31
CA VAL A 103 14.70 28.52 -17.97
C VAL A 103 15.09 29.99 -17.88
N LYS A 104 14.22 30.84 -17.32
CA LYS A 104 14.54 32.22 -16.95
C LYS A 104 14.62 32.29 -15.43
N VAL A 105 15.75 32.73 -14.90
CA VAL A 105 16.00 32.91 -13.47
C VAL A 105 16.14 34.41 -13.20
N ASP A 106 15.22 34.97 -12.41
CA ASP A 106 15.31 36.36 -11.96
C ASP A 106 16.32 36.44 -10.82
N VAL A 107 17.48 37.08 -11.06
CA VAL A 107 18.56 37.16 -10.08
C VAL A 107 18.19 37.99 -8.85
N ASP A 108 17.20 38.87 -8.94
CA ASP A 108 16.73 39.66 -7.79
C ASP A 108 15.91 38.80 -6.83
N ARG A 109 15.19 37.79 -7.37
CA ARG A 109 14.38 36.83 -6.61
C ARG A 109 15.16 35.59 -6.17
N CYS A 110 16.11 35.14 -6.99
CA CYS A 110 16.92 33.93 -6.78
C CYS A 110 18.39 34.29 -6.48
N GLN A 111 18.61 35.04 -5.39
CA GLN A 111 19.94 35.55 -5.05
C GLN A 111 20.90 34.43 -4.63
N GLY A 112 20.41 33.39 -3.95
CA GLY A 112 21.21 32.23 -3.56
C GLY A 112 21.72 31.48 -4.78
N THR A 113 20.84 31.17 -5.73
CA THR A 113 21.16 30.54 -7.01
C THR A 113 22.10 31.39 -7.84
N ALA A 114 21.84 32.70 -7.98
CA ALA A 114 22.70 33.58 -8.74
C ALA A 114 24.14 33.60 -8.19
N ARG A 115 24.30 33.61 -6.86
CA ARG A 115 25.61 33.51 -6.19
C ARG A 115 26.26 32.16 -6.39
N SER A 116 25.55 31.05 -6.18
CA SER A 116 26.09 29.70 -6.33
C SER A 116 26.54 29.41 -7.77
N GLU A 117 25.82 29.98 -8.74
CA GLU A 117 26.12 29.84 -10.17
C GLU A 117 27.17 30.83 -10.69
N GLY A 118 27.66 31.73 -9.83
CA GLY A 118 28.71 32.69 -10.14
C GLY A 118 28.26 33.81 -11.10
N VAL A 119 26.99 34.19 -11.06
CA VAL A 119 26.43 35.24 -11.93
C VAL A 119 26.92 36.61 -11.46
N THR A 120 27.68 37.30 -12.32
CA THR A 120 28.28 38.63 -12.02
C THR A 120 27.81 39.73 -12.98
N ALA A 121 27.04 39.39 -14.01
CA ALA A 121 26.34 40.35 -14.85
C ALA A 121 25.13 39.72 -15.53
N MET A 122 24.20 40.55 -15.97
CA MET A 122 22.98 40.13 -16.64
C MET A 122 22.91 40.73 -18.05
N PRO A 123 22.42 39.98 -19.06
CA PRO A 123 22.08 38.56 -18.97
C PRO A 123 23.34 37.69 -18.90
N THR A 124 23.28 36.59 -18.15
CA THR A 124 24.24 35.49 -18.27
C THR A 124 23.46 34.23 -18.59
N PHE A 125 23.88 33.51 -19.60
CA PHE A 125 23.31 32.22 -19.98
C PHE A 125 24.16 31.07 -19.43
N GLY A 126 23.53 30.12 -18.74
CA GLY A 126 24.16 28.88 -18.30
C GLY A 126 23.64 27.68 -19.10
N PHE A 127 24.51 26.72 -19.40
CA PHE A 127 24.16 25.48 -20.10
C PHE A 127 24.48 24.30 -19.18
N TYR A 128 23.51 23.41 -18.97
CA TYR A 128 23.64 22.28 -18.03
C TYR A 128 23.23 20.97 -18.69
N MET A 129 23.96 19.90 -18.41
CA MET A 129 23.60 18.52 -18.77
C MET A 129 23.89 17.61 -17.59
N ASN A 130 22.94 16.73 -17.24
CA ASN A 130 23.04 15.85 -16.08
C ASN A 130 23.47 16.61 -14.82
N LYS A 131 22.75 17.72 -14.54
CA LYS A 131 22.96 18.65 -13.41
C LYS A 131 24.31 19.36 -13.36
N LYS A 132 25.18 19.17 -14.35
CA LYS A 132 26.50 19.80 -14.41
C LYS A 132 26.48 20.94 -15.41
N LYS A 133 27.00 22.10 -14.99
CA LYS A 133 27.25 23.24 -15.88
C LYS A 133 28.32 22.85 -16.90
N VAL A 134 27.95 22.84 -18.18
CA VAL A 134 28.82 22.43 -19.29
C VAL A 134 29.35 23.63 -20.07
N ASP A 135 28.67 24.78 -20.02
CA ASP A 135 29.09 26.02 -20.69
C ASP A 135 28.38 27.24 -20.08
N SER A 136 28.84 28.43 -20.45
CA SER A 136 28.17 29.71 -20.14
C SER A 136 28.42 30.76 -21.24
N LEU A 137 27.57 31.78 -21.27
CA LEU A 137 27.70 32.96 -22.14
C LEU A 137 27.29 34.20 -21.35
N ARG A 138 28.17 35.19 -21.24
CA ARG A 138 27.87 36.47 -20.58
C ARG A 138 27.51 37.54 -21.62
N GLY A 139 26.47 38.31 -21.33
CA GLY A 139 26.02 39.44 -22.14
C GLY A 139 24.99 39.08 -23.21
N ALA A 140 24.29 40.09 -23.70
CA ALA A 140 23.26 39.95 -24.73
C ALA A 140 23.91 39.79 -26.12
N ASN A 141 24.23 38.54 -26.49
CA ASN A 141 24.76 38.20 -27.81
C ASN A 141 23.89 37.10 -28.47
N PRO A 142 22.90 37.49 -29.31
CA PRO A 142 21.99 36.55 -29.96
C PRO A 142 22.69 35.47 -30.80
N THR A 143 23.71 35.85 -31.59
CA THR A 143 24.43 34.93 -32.47
C THR A 143 25.19 33.88 -31.68
N ALA A 144 25.94 34.30 -30.65
CA ALA A 144 26.69 33.38 -29.80
C ALA A 144 25.76 32.48 -28.98
N LEU A 145 24.61 33.00 -28.55
CA LEU A 145 23.59 32.23 -27.84
C LEU A 145 23.02 31.13 -28.74
N TYR A 146 22.60 31.46 -29.97
CA TYR A 146 22.13 30.49 -30.96
C TYR A 146 23.16 29.37 -31.20
N GLN A 147 24.42 29.74 -31.47
CA GLN A 147 25.49 28.78 -31.75
C GLN A 147 25.75 27.82 -30.58
N LYS A 148 25.73 28.33 -29.34
CA LYS A 148 25.91 27.49 -28.16
C LYS A 148 24.71 26.57 -27.93
N VAL A 149 23.48 27.07 -28.09
CA VAL A 149 22.27 26.24 -27.99
C VAL A 149 22.33 25.11 -29.00
N GLU A 150 22.58 25.42 -30.28
CA GLU A 150 22.68 24.42 -31.35
C GLU A 150 23.76 23.36 -31.05
N HIS A 151 24.96 23.81 -30.66
CA HIS A 151 26.06 22.92 -30.31
C HIS A 151 25.71 21.96 -29.17
N TRP A 152 25.17 22.48 -28.07
CA TRP A 152 24.89 21.69 -26.88
C TRP A 152 23.62 20.85 -27.02
N VAL A 153 22.63 21.27 -27.80
CA VAL A 153 21.48 20.44 -28.16
C VAL A 153 21.95 19.22 -28.95
N ALA A 154 22.78 19.41 -29.97
CA ALA A 154 23.33 18.30 -30.75
C ALA A 154 24.13 17.33 -29.87
N LYS A 155 24.91 17.83 -28.93
CA LYS A 155 25.70 17.01 -28.00
C LYS A 155 24.85 16.27 -26.97
N ALA A 156 23.83 16.92 -26.41
CA ALA A 156 22.87 16.30 -25.50
C ALA A 156 22.10 15.18 -26.22
N LYS A 157 21.61 15.47 -27.44
CA LYS A 157 20.92 14.50 -28.30
C LYS A 157 21.80 13.31 -28.62
N ALA A 158 23.05 13.51 -29.03
CA ALA A 158 23.99 12.42 -29.27
C ALA A 158 24.26 11.57 -28.02
N ALA A 159 24.34 12.18 -26.83
CA ALA A 159 24.51 11.46 -25.57
C ALA A 159 23.27 10.64 -25.19
N ILE A 160 22.07 11.21 -25.37
CA ILE A 160 20.79 10.53 -25.17
C ILE A 160 20.65 9.37 -26.16
N ASP A 161 20.89 9.61 -27.44
CA ASP A 161 20.80 8.60 -28.50
C ASP A 161 21.81 7.46 -28.26
N SER A 162 23.03 7.78 -27.83
CA SER A 162 24.02 6.77 -27.44
C SER A 162 23.58 5.96 -26.22
N CYS A 163 22.96 6.60 -25.23
CA CYS A 163 22.47 5.92 -24.03
C CYS A 163 21.25 5.04 -24.36
N ARG A 164 20.31 5.57 -25.17
CA ARG A 164 19.14 4.83 -25.66
C ARG A 164 19.57 3.66 -26.53
N ALA A 165 20.52 3.85 -27.46
CA ALA A 165 21.05 2.76 -28.26
C ALA A 165 21.74 1.69 -27.41
N PHE A 166 22.43 2.09 -26.34
CA PHE A 166 23.00 1.14 -25.38
C PHE A 166 21.92 0.38 -24.62
N VAL A 167 20.87 1.05 -24.10
CA VAL A 167 19.76 0.40 -23.39
C VAL A 167 18.96 -0.49 -24.34
N ASP A 168 18.63 0.00 -25.55
CA ASP A 168 17.94 -0.76 -26.59
C ASP A 168 18.74 -1.99 -26.98
N SER A 169 20.03 -1.84 -27.31
CA SER A 169 20.88 -2.97 -27.67
C SER A 169 21.09 -3.95 -26.53
N LYS A 170 21.17 -3.46 -25.28
CA LYS A 170 21.45 -4.29 -24.13
C LYS A 170 20.18 -5.01 -23.69
N PHE A 171 19.12 -4.29 -23.36
CA PHE A 171 17.95 -4.82 -22.66
C PHE A 171 16.77 -5.17 -23.55
N TYR A 172 16.55 -4.43 -24.65
CA TYR A 172 15.35 -4.63 -25.48
C TYR A 172 15.62 -5.52 -26.70
N GLY A 173 16.82 -5.48 -27.26
CA GLY A 173 17.19 -6.21 -28.46
C GLY A 173 16.50 -5.69 -29.74
N PRO A 174 16.87 -6.23 -30.91
CA PRO A 174 16.13 -5.97 -32.15
C PRO A 174 14.71 -6.55 -32.03
N ASP A 175 13.73 -5.92 -32.68
CA ASP A 175 12.33 -6.38 -32.77
C ASP A 175 11.47 -6.25 -31.49
N ILE A 176 11.70 -5.21 -30.68
CA ILE A 176 10.80 -4.88 -29.56
C ILE A 176 9.52 -4.20 -30.05
N GLU A 177 8.37 -4.66 -29.57
CA GLU A 177 7.08 -4.03 -29.82
C GLU A 177 6.84 -2.82 -28.91
N ALA A 178 5.99 -1.87 -29.32
CA ALA A 178 5.73 -0.66 -28.54
C ALA A 178 5.14 -0.96 -27.15
N THR A 179 4.21 -1.92 -27.06
CA THR A 179 3.59 -2.37 -25.80
C THR A 179 4.61 -3.04 -24.88
N GLU A 180 5.53 -3.82 -25.45
CA GLU A 180 6.64 -4.43 -24.73
C GLU A 180 7.56 -3.36 -24.14
N ARG A 181 7.93 -2.38 -24.97
CA ARG A 181 8.78 -1.25 -24.55
C ARG A 181 8.14 -0.49 -23.39
N GLU A 182 6.83 -0.25 -23.42
CA GLU A 182 6.11 0.41 -22.33
C GLU A 182 6.18 -0.39 -21.01
N LEU A 183 5.91 -1.70 -21.04
CA LEU A 183 5.98 -2.53 -19.83
C LEU A 183 7.41 -2.58 -19.28
N LEU A 184 8.38 -2.85 -20.15
CA LEU A 184 9.76 -3.08 -19.74
C LEU A 184 10.44 -1.78 -19.28
N SER A 185 10.12 -0.62 -19.87
CA SER A 185 10.57 0.69 -19.36
C SER A 185 9.97 0.98 -17.98
N GLN A 186 8.69 0.68 -17.75
CA GLN A 186 8.11 0.85 -16.42
C GLN A 186 8.80 -0.05 -15.37
N ILE A 187 9.04 -1.33 -15.68
CA ILE A 187 9.79 -2.24 -14.80
C ILE A 187 11.18 -1.66 -14.50
N LEU A 188 11.83 -1.13 -15.53
CA LEU A 188 13.17 -0.55 -15.40
C LEU A 188 13.18 0.71 -14.51
N HIS A 189 12.17 1.57 -14.64
CA HIS A 189 11.97 2.74 -13.78
C HIS A 189 11.84 2.35 -12.30
N TYR A 190 10.94 1.42 -11.97
CA TYR A 190 10.77 0.96 -10.58
C TYR A 190 12.01 0.24 -10.04
N ALA A 191 12.71 -0.53 -10.89
CA ALA A 191 13.97 -1.16 -10.51
C ALA A 191 15.08 -0.15 -10.20
N GLY A 192 15.07 1.03 -10.85
CA GLY A 192 15.95 2.15 -10.54
C GLY A 192 15.57 2.85 -9.24
N ASN A 193 14.28 3.07 -9.00
CA ASN A 193 13.79 3.75 -7.80
C ASN A 193 13.97 2.95 -6.51
N SER A 194 14.11 1.61 -6.57
CA SER A 194 14.30 0.79 -5.37
C SER A 194 15.55 1.16 -4.57
N ILE A 195 16.53 1.83 -5.17
CA ILE A 195 17.73 2.33 -4.48
C ILE A 195 17.43 3.45 -3.49
N LEU A 196 16.32 4.19 -3.64
CA LEU A 196 15.95 5.28 -2.74
C LEU A 196 15.72 4.76 -1.31
N TYR A 197 15.24 3.53 -1.17
CA TYR A 197 15.04 2.91 0.14
C TYR A 197 16.36 2.53 0.85
N GLU A 198 17.49 2.55 0.13
CA GLU A 198 18.83 2.30 0.69
C GLU A 198 19.56 3.60 1.06
N ASP A 199 18.94 4.77 0.86
CA ASP A 199 19.54 6.05 1.24
C ASP A 199 19.60 6.17 2.78
N PRO A 200 20.80 6.33 3.37
CA PRO A 200 20.96 6.39 4.83
C PRO A 200 20.26 7.59 5.48
N VAL A 201 20.15 8.72 4.78
CA VAL A 201 19.47 9.92 5.27
C VAL A 201 17.97 9.66 5.35
N LEU A 202 17.39 9.07 4.30
CA LEU A 202 15.97 8.71 4.29
C LEU A 202 15.64 7.64 5.33
N GLN A 203 16.49 6.63 5.50
CA GLN A 203 16.30 5.63 6.56
C GLN A 203 16.38 6.27 7.96
N THR A 204 17.35 7.15 8.20
CA THR A 204 17.47 7.88 9.48
C THR A 204 16.23 8.73 9.76
N LEU A 205 15.72 9.43 8.74
CA LEU A 205 14.48 10.20 8.84
C LEU A 205 13.29 9.29 9.19
N ALA A 206 13.17 8.13 8.55
CA ALA A 206 12.11 7.18 8.85
C ALA A 206 12.21 6.61 10.27
N VAL A 207 13.41 6.21 10.74
CA VAL A 207 13.61 5.75 12.13
C VAL A 207 13.20 6.83 13.13
N SER A 208 13.48 8.11 12.85
CA SER A 208 13.19 9.21 13.77
C SER A 208 11.70 9.40 14.11
N VAL A 209 10.80 8.88 13.28
CA VAL A 209 9.34 8.98 13.48
C VAL A 209 8.69 7.67 13.92
N ILE A 210 9.39 6.54 13.77
CA ILE A 210 8.88 5.22 14.16
C ILE A 210 9.07 5.06 15.67
N PRO A 211 8.02 4.71 16.45
CA PRO A 211 8.15 4.45 17.88
C PRO A 211 8.75 3.05 18.13
N LEU A 212 9.96 2.82 17.60
CA LEU A 212 10.55 1.49 17.46
C LEU A 212 10.65 0.75 18.80
N GLU A 213 11.13 1.42 19.85
CA GLU A 213 11.25 0.83 21.19
C GLU A 213 9.89 0.33 21.72
N LYS A 214 8.82 1.11 21.55
CA LYS A 214 7.46 0.71 21.93
C LYS A 214 7.01 -0.53 21.15
N LEU A 215 7.20 -0.53 19.83
CA LEU A 215 6.80 -1.65 18.97
C LEU A 215 7.60 -2.92 19.30
N GLU A 216 8.88 -2.79 19.62
CA GLU A 216 9.73 -3.90 20.05
C GLU A 216 9.29 -4.49 21.39
N ILE A 217 8.88 -3.66 22.35
CA ILE A 217 8.33 -4.11 23.63
C ILE A 217 7.03 -4.89 23.39
N GLU A 218 6.07 -4.32 22.66
CA GLU A 218 4.78 -4.96 22.36
C GLU A 218 4.96 -6.28 21.59
N ALA A 219 5.90 -6.33 20.65
CA ALA A 219 6.24 -7.55 19.94
C ALA A 219 6.83 -8.60 20.88
N ARG A 220 7.75 -8.21 21.78
CA ARG A 220 8.39 -9.11 22.75
C ARG A 220 7.38 -9.69 23.74
N GLU A 221 6.43 -8.88 24.20
CA GLU A 221 5.34 -9.32 25.08
C GLU A 221 4.44 -10.34 24.38
N THR A 222 4.20 -10.17 23.07
CA THR A 222 3.36 -11.08 22.29
C THR A 222 4.03 -12.44 22.07
N VAL A 223 5.32 -12.48 21.70
CA VAL A 223 6.03 -13.75 21.40
C VAL A 223 6.65 -14.41 22.64
N GLY A 224 6.82 -13.67 23.73
CA GLY A 224 7.48 -14.11 24.94
C GLY A 224 9.03 -14.08 24.88
N PRO A 225 9.71 -14.20 26.03
CA PRO A 225 11.16 -14.01 26.14
C PRO A 225 11.99 -15.13 25.48
N SER A 226 11.39 -16.30 25.27
CA SER A 226 12.06 -17.46 24.67
C SER A 226 11.97 -17.53 23.14
N ALA A 227 11.28 -16.58 22.50
CA ALA A 227 11.13 -16.57 21.05
C ALA A 227 12.48 -16.34 20.35
N SER A 228 12.69 -17.01 19.22
CA SER A 228 13.86 -16.77 18.40
C SER A 228 13.84 -15.34 17.83
N ALA A 229 15.02 -14.82 17.49
CA ALA A 229 15.14 -13.48 16.89
C ALA A 229 14.34 -13.36 15.57
N SER A 230 14.22 -14.45 14.81
CA SER A 230 13.45 -14.46 13.55
C SER A 230 11.94 -14.41 13.78
N VAL A 231 11.41 -15.13 14.77
CA VAL A 231 9.98 -15.08 15.13
C VAL A 231 9.63 -13.71 15.72
N PHE A 232 10.51 -13.15 16.55
CA PHE A 232 10.37 -11.78 17.03
C PHE A 232 10.28 -10.76 15.89
N LYS A 233 11.11 -10.90 14.84
CA LYS A 233 11.06 -10.01 13.67
C LYS A 233 9.72 -10.10 12.93
N ASP A 234 9.16 -11.29 12.79
CA ASP A 234 7.83 -11.47 12.16
C ASP A 234 6.72 -10.76 12.97
N GLU A 235 6.76 -10.84 14.31
CA GLU A 235 5.80 -10.12 15.14
C GLU A 235 6.02 -8.59 15.11
N LEU A 236 7.28 -8.14 15.13
CA LEU A 236 7.62 -6.71 14.99
C LEU A 236 7.08 -6.14 13.67
N LEU A 237 7.10 -6.92 12.58
CA LEU A 237 6.49 -6.54 11.32
C LEU A 237 4.97 -6.31 11.45
N LEU A 238 4.26 -7.17 12.19
CA LEU A 238 2.83 -7.01 12.42
C LEU A 238 2.52 -5.75 13.24
N LYS A 239 3.32 -5.47 14.29
CA LYS A 239 3.20 -4.22 15.06
C LYS A 239 3.48 -2.99 14.21
N LEU A 240 4.49 -3.05 13.33
CA LEU A 240 4.82 -1.97 12.41
C LEU A 240 3.70 -1.71 11.40
N LEU A 241 3.11 -2.76 10.81
CA LEU A 241 1.95 -2.64 9.91
C LEU A 241 0.75 -1.99 10.61
N GLN A 242 0.45 -2.46 11.83
CA GLN A 242 -0.64 -1.92 12.64
C GLN A 242 -0.42 -0.43 12.91
N TRP A 243 0.70 -0.06 13.53
CA TRP A 243 1.06 1.33 13.81
C TRP A 243 1.01 2.22 12.56
N PHE A 244 1.53 1.72 11.43
CA PHE A 244 1.54 2.49 10.19
C PHE A 244 0.12 2.87 9.75
N LYS A 245 -0.83 1.94 9.85
CA LYS A 245 -2.22 2.17 9.48
C LYS A 245 -3.02 2.95 10.52
N THR A 246 -2.82 2.69 11.82
CA THR A 246 -3.68 3.22 12.87
C THR A 246 -3.22 4.57 13.41
N ASP A 247 -1.92 4.81 13.46
CA ASP A 247 -1.34 5.96 14.17
C ASP A 247 -0.54 6.89 13.25
N PHE A 248 0.10 6.35 12.21
CA PHE A 248 1.08 7.12 11.44
C PHE A 248 0.54 7.70 10.13
N PHE A 249 -0.10 6.90 9.28
CA PHE A 249 -0.42 7.27 7.90
C PHE A 249 -1.93 7.28 7.64
N SER A 250 -2.41 8.28 6.89
CA SER A 250 -3.84 8.52 6.68
C SER A 250 -4.26 8.40 5.22
N TRP A 251 -5.45 7.84 4.98
CA TRP A 251 -6.00 7.71 3.64
C TRP A 251 -6.66 9.02 3.20
N ILE A 252 -6.38 9.47 1.98
CA ILE A 252 -7.01 10.67 1.39
C ILE A 252 -7.68 10.32 0.07
N ASP A 253 -9.02 10.30 0.08
CA ASP A 253 -9.81 10.32 -1.15
C ASP A 253 -9.80 11.73 -1.75
N SER A 254 -10.03 12.74 -0.93
CA SER A 254 -10.00 14.16 -1.28
C SER A 254 -9.34 14.98 -0.17
N PRO A 255 -8.42 15.91 -0.48
CA PRO A 255 -7.74 16.70 0.54
C PRO A 255 -8.71 17.63 1.31
N PRO A 256 -8.51 17.86 2.62
CA PRO A 256 -9.23 18.90 3.33
C PRO A 256 -8.81 20.29 2.82
N CYS A 257 -9.72 21.25 2.88
CA CYS A 257 -9.42 22.62 2.46
C CYS A 257 -8.37 23.26 3.39
N PRO A 258 -7.26 23.80 2.87
CA PRO A 258 -6.22 24.39 3.72
C PRO A 258 -6.70 25.64 4.47
N SER A 259 -7.67 26.39 3.93
CA SER A 259 -8.17 27.61 4.58
C SER A 259 -9.26 27.39 5.63
N CYS A 260 -10.07 26.34 5.54
CA CYS A 260 -11.23 26.16 6.43
C CYS A 260 -11.44 24.72 6.94
N GLY A 261 -10.64 23.75 6.50
CA GLY A 261 -10.74 22.35 6.91
C GLY A 261 -11.93 21.56 6.33
N ALA A 262 -12.86 22.22 5.63
CA ALA A 262 -14.01 21.54 5.02
C ALA A 262 -13.59 20.56 3.91
N LYS A 263 -14.48 19.62 3.58
CA LYS A 263 -14.29 18.67 2.48
C LYS A 263 -14.16 19.39 1.13
N SER A 264 -13.48 18.75 0.21
CA SER A 264 -13.37 19.18 -1.19
C SER A 264 -13.83 18.04 -2.09
N THR A 265 -14.94 18.20 -2.82
CA THR A 265 -15.54 17.06 -3.55
C THR A 265 -15.47 17.17 -5.06
N SER A 266 -15.49 18.39 -5.61
CA SER A 266 -15.43 18.58 -7.06
C SER A 266 -13.98 18.52 -7.55
N ARG A 267 -13.56 17.33 -7.97
CA ARG A 267 -12.34 17.14 -8.75
C ARG A 267 -12.56 17.76 -10.13
N SER A 268 -11.78 18.77 -10.50
CA SER A 268 -11.74 19.18 -11.90
C SER A 268 -10.93 18.14 -12.69
N ASP A 269 -11.36 17.83 -13.91
CA ASP A 269 -10.57 16.97 -14.81
C ASP A 269 -9.22 17.61 -15.19
N ASP A 270 -9.11 18.92 -14.99
CA ASP A 270 -7.88 19.68 -15.17
C ASP A 270 -6.84 19.30 -14.11
N ARG A 271 -5.72 18.72 -14.57
CA ARG A 271 -4.51 18.57 -13.75
C ARG A 271 -3.88 19.94 -13.55
N LEU A 272 -3.41 20.23 -12.33
CA LEU A 272 -2.62 21.42 -12.09
C LEU A 272 -1.17 21.14 -12.45
N GLU A 273 -0.52 22.14 -13.03
CA GLU A 273 0.93 22.16 -13.11
C GLU A 273 1.50 22.18 -11.68
N PRO A 274 2.42 21.26 -11.36
CA PRO A 274 3.09 21.26 -10.07
C PRO A 274 3.83 22.58 -9.79
N THR A 275 3.77 23.07 -8.55
CA THR A 275 4.65 24.17 -8.13
C THR A 275 6.08 23.68 -8.02
N ALA A 276 7.04 24.60 -7.99
CA ALA A 276 8.43 24.19 -7.88
C ALA A 276 8.77 23.48 -6.56
N GLU A 277 8.15 23.89 -5.45
CA GLU A 277 8.25 23.19 -4.16
C GLU A 277 7.65 21.78 -4.26
N GLU A 278 6.46 21.64 -4.85
CA GLU A 278 5.82 20.33 -5.06
C GLU A 278 6.70 19.41 -5.92
N LEU A 279 7.38 19.97 -6.92
CA LEU A 279 8.33 19.26 -7.77
C LEU A 279 9.61 18.87 -7.05
N GLU A 280 10.16 19.74 -6.18
CA GLU A 280 11.33 19.45 -5.34
C GLU A 280 11.08 18.23 -4.46
N ASP A 281 9.88 18.17 -3.93
CA ASP A 281 9.37 17.09 -3.11
C ASP A 281 8.91 15.85 -3.93
N GLY A 282 9.10 15.85 -5.26
CA GLY A 282 8.85 14.70 -6.12
C GLY A 282 7.38 14.47 -6.50
N ALA A 283 6.51 15.49 -6.47
CA ALA A 283 5.16 15.42 -7.01
C ALA A 283 5.11 15.89 -8.48
N HIS A 284 5.15 14.95 -9.42
CA HIS A 284 5.01 15.24 -10.85
C HIS A 284 3.55 15.35 -11.33
N ARG A 285 2.59 15.04 -10.46
CA ARG A 285 1.16 15.10 -10.76
C ARG A 285 0.45 15.78 -9.59
N VAL A 286 -0.35 16.80 -9.89
CA VAL A 286 -1.19 17.48 -8.90
C VAL A 286 -2.64 17.39 -9.34
N GLU A 287 -3.47 16.84 -8.46
CA GLU A 287 -4.91 16.79 -8.64
C GLU A 287 -5.54 18.10 -8.12
N ALA A 288 -6.48 18.66 -8.86
CA ALA A 288 -7.26 19.83 -8.44
C ALA A 288 -8.59 19.40 -7.84
N TYR A 289 -8.93 20.03 -6.72
CA TYR A 289 -10.21 19.95 -6.04
C TYR A 289 -10.73 21.36 -5.76
N LYS A 290 -12.02 21.47 -5.41
CA LYS A 290 -12.62 22.72 -4.92
C LYS A 290 -13.24 22.49 -3.54
N CYS A 291 -13.02 23.43 -2.62
CA CYS A 291 -13.65 23.37 -1.31
C CYS A 291 -15.16 23.61 -1.40
N ASP A 292 -15.94 22.76 -0.75
CA ASP A 292 -17.41 22.86 -0.81
C ASP A 292 -17.94 24.10 -0.05
N ALA A 293 -17.23 24.53 1.00
CA ALA A 293 -17.65 25.66 1.85
C ALA A 293 -17.17 27.02 1.31
N CYS A 294 -15.86 27.20 1.13
CA CYS A 294 -15.28 28.48 0.75
C CYS A 294 -14.96 28.60 -0.75
N GLN A 295 -15.22 27.56 -1.53
CA GLN A 295 -15.11 27.54 -3.00
C GLN A 295 -13.70 27.82 -3.55
N ILE A 296 -12.67 27.85 -2.69
CA ILE A 296 -11.28 28.03 -3.12
C ILE A 296 -10.73 26.73 -3.75
N PRO A 297 -9.76 26.84 -4.68
CA PRO A 297 -9.03 25.69 -5.19
C PRO A 297 -8.23 24.99 -4.10
N VAL A 298 -8.26 23.66 -4.10
CA VAL A 298 -7.48 22.80 -3.21
C VAL A 298 -6.59 21.91 -4.07
N ARG A 299 -5.30 21.88 -3.75
CA ARG A 299 -4.28 21.12 -4.48
C ARG A 299 -4.01 19.80 -3.77
N PHE A 300 -3.85 18.71 -4.52
CA PHE A 300 -3.40 17.43 -3.98
C PHE A 300 -2.21 16.90 -4.77
N PRO A 301 -0.99 17.27 -4.37
CA PRO A 301 0.24 16.78 -4.98
C PRO A 301 0.45 15.29 -4.69
N ARG A 302 0.78 14.52 -5.73
CA ARG A 302 1.03 13.07 -5.64
C ARG A 302 2.53 12.82 -5.55
N TYR A 303 3.06 12.87 -4.33
CA TYR A 303 4.49 12.77 -4.05
C TYR A 303 5.03 11.34 -4.23
N ASN A 304 6.16 11.20 -4.92
CA ASN A 304 6.89 9.93 -5.03
C ASN A 304 8.16 9.88 -4.18
N ASN A 305 8.59 11.01 -3.59
CA ASN A 305 9.72 11.03 -2.66
C ASN A 305 9.27 10.48 -1.29
N PRO A 306 9.77 9.33 -0.83
CA PRO A 306 9.33 8.76 0.44
C PRO A 306 9.70 9.63 1.65
N GLY A 307 10.76 10.44 1.56
CA GLY A 307 11.10 11.42 2.60
C GLY A 307 10.01 12.48 2.79
N LYS A 308 9.40 12.96 1.69
CA LYS A 308 8.24 13.86 1.79
C LYS A 308 7.04 13.14 2.38
N LEU A 309 6.82 11.86 2.03
CA LEU A 309 5.71 11.08 2.56
C LEU A 309 5.80 10.85 4.08
N ILE A 310 7.01 10.74 4.64
CA ILE A 310 7.21 10.72 6.10
C ILE A 310 6.68 12.01 6.77
N MET A 311 6.76 13.14 6.06
CA MET A 311 6.26 14.43 6.54
C MET A 311 4.75 14.61 6.31
N THR A 312 4.25 14.27 5.11
CA THR A 312 2.82 14.47 4.77
C THR A 312 1.92 13.46 5.47
N ARG A 313 2.43 12.25 5.75
CA ARG A 313 1.73 11.18 6.47
C ARG A 313 0.36 10.82 5.87
N CYS A 314 0.20 11.01 4.57
CA CYS A 314 -1.07 10.76 3.91
C CYS A 314 -0.94 10.48 2.42
N GLY A 315 -1.97 9.85 1.86
CA GLY A 315 -2.09 9.59 0.42
C GLY A 315 -3.02 8.42 0.11
N ARG A 316 -2.78 7.77 -1.04
CA ARG A 316 -3.48 6.55 -1.47
C ARG A 316 -2.50 5.37 -1.56
N CYS A 317 -2.90 4.24 -2.09
CA CYS A 317 -2.08 3.01 -2.06
C CYS A 317 -0.64 3.20 -2.56
N GLY A 318 -0.44 4.04 -3.58
CA GLY A 318 0.89 4.46 -4.05
C GLY A 318 1.78 5.03 -2.94
N GLU A 319 1.32 6.10 -2.29
CA GLU A 319 2.03 6.77 -1.21
C GLU A 319 2.18 5.87 0.03
N TRP A 320 1.14 5.12 0.37
CA TRP A 320 1.14 4.17 1.49
C TRP A 320 2.23 3.11 1.33
N ALA A 321 2.26 2.39 0.20
CA ALA A 321 3.25 1.35 -0.04
C ALA A 321 4.67 1.91 -0.15
N ASN A 322 4.84 3.08 -0.77
CA ASN A 322 6.14 3.74 -0.91
C ASN A 322 6.72 4.12 0.46
N CYS A 323 5.94 4.83 1.28
CA CYS A 323 6.36 5.24 2.62
C CYS A 323 6.58 4.04 3.55
N PHE A 324 5.67 3.06 3.55
CA PHE A 324 5.83 1.86 4.36
C PHE A 324 7.06 1.03 3.98
N THR A 325 7.38 0.92 2.67
CA THR A 325 8.58 0.21 2.22
C THR A 325 9.86 0.87 2.75
N LEU A 326 9.91 2.21 2.81
CA LEU A 326 11.01 2.94 3.46
C LEU A 326 11.05 2.65 4.97
N CYS A 327 9.92 2.74 5.67
CA CYS A 327 9.85 2.45 7.11
C CYS A 327 10.33 1.02 7.44
N ALA A 328 9.85 0.02 6.71
CA ALA A 328 10.27 -1.37 6.90
C ALA A 328 11.76 -1.55 6.60
N ARG A 329 12.29 -0.89 5.56
CA ARG A 329 13.74 -0.90 5.31
C ARG A 329 14.55 -0.27 6.43
N ALA A 330 14.08 0.86 6.95
CA ALA A 330 14.74 1.60 8.02
C ALA A 330 14.80 0.81 9.33
N VAL A 331 13.80 -0.03 9.61
CA VAL A 331 13.78 -0.96 10.76
C VAL A 331 14.73 -2.16 10.54
N GLY A 332 15.24 -2.36 9.33
CA GLY A 332 16.18 -3.43 9.00
C GLY A 332 15.52 -4.73 8.52
N PHE A 333 14.34 -4.63 7.90
CA PHE A 333 13.77 -5.72 7.11
C PHE A 333 14.37 -5.73 5.70
N GLU A 334 14.44 -6.90 5.06
CA GLU A 334 14.62 -6.95 3.61
C GLU A 334 13.26 -6.78 2.94
N THR A 335 13.16 -5.82 2.03
CA THR A 335 11.90 -5.43 1.39
C THR A 335 11.97 -5.59 -0.13
N ARG A 336 10.81 -5.80 -0.74
CA ARG A 336 10.54 -5.51 -2.14
C ARG A 336 9.32 -4.57 -2.24
N PHE A 337 9.39 -3.58 -3.11
CA PHE A 337 8.20 -2.85 -3.54
C PHE A 337 7.51 -3.67 -4.65
N VAL A 338 6.19 -3.86 -4.58
CA VAL A 338 5.46 -4.70 -5.53
C VAL A 338 4.48 -3.86 -6.33
N LEU A 339 4.60 -3.95 -7.66
CA LEU A 339 3.69 -3.31 -8.62
C LEU A 339 2.74 -4.36 -9.20
N ASP A 340 1.45 -4.10 -9.05
CA ASP A 340 0.40 -4.75 -9.84
C ASP A 340 -0.06 -3.79 -10.95
N LYS A 341 0.09 -4.22 -12.21
CA LYS A 341 -0.30 -3.44 -13.40
C LYS A 341 -1.80 -3.14 -13.47
N THR A 342 -2.63 -3.78 -12.64
CA THR A 342 -4.06 -3.48 -12.49
C THR A 342 -4.35 -2.42 -11.42
N ASP A 343 -3.45 -1.43 -11.31
CA ASP A 343 -3.61 -0.22 -10.49
C ASP A 343 -3.63 -0.50 -8.97
N HIS A 344 -2.64 -1.24 -8.48
CA HIS A 344 -2.37 -1.36 -7.04
C HIS A 344 -0.89 -1.61 -6.77
N VAL A 345 -0.44 -1.31 -5.55
CA VAL A 345 0.95 -1.52 -5.11
C VAL A 345 0.97 -1.90 -3.63
N TRP A 346 1.98 -2.65 -3.21
CA TRP A 346 2.19 -3.08 -1.83
C TRP A 346 3.66 -3.45 -1.60
N THR A 347 3.98 -4.10 -0.48
CA THR A 347 5.34 -4.47 -0.08
C THR A 347 5.44 -5.99 0.15
N GLU A 348 6.58 -6.59 -0.19
CA GLU A 348 6.96 -7.92 0.30
C GLU A 348 8.09 -7.79 1.32
N ILE A 349 8.05 -8.58 2.39
CA ILE A 349 9.06 -8.60 3.45
C ILE A 349 9.62 -10.01 3.60
N TRP A 350 10.95 -10.15 3.66
CA TRP A 350 11.56 -11.45 3.89
C TRP A 350 11.40 -11.90 5.35
N SER A 351 10.80 -13.07 5.57
CA SER A 351 10.78 -13.74 6.88
C SER A 351 11.87 -14.80 6.94
N ALA A 352 12.84 -14.59 7.82
CA ALA A 352 13.84 -15.61 8.12
C ALA A 352 13.26 -16.80 8.91
N ALA A 353 12.18 -16.59 9.67
CA ALA A 353 11.52 -17.66 10.43
C ALA A 353 10.80 -18.64 9.51
N GLN A 354 10.14 -18.11 8.47
CA GLN A 354 9.38 -18.89 7.50
C GLN A 354 10.17 -19.20 6.22
N ASN A 355 11.38 -18.64 6.09
CA ASN A 355 12.29 -18.82 4.96
C ASN A 355 11.65 -18.51 3.60
N ARG A 356 10.85 -17.43 3.53
CA ARG A 356 10.14 -16.97 2.34
C ARG A 356 9.78 -15.49 2.41
N TRP A 357 9.35 -14.94 1.27
CA TRP A 357 8.75 -13.61 1.21
C TRP A 357 7.31 -13.64 1.74
N LEU A 358 6.97 -12.66 2.57
CA LEU A 358 5.63 -12.42 3.09
C LEU A 358 5.01 -11.25 2.33
N HIS A 359 3.77 -11.43 1.87
CA HIS A 359 2.94 -10.35 1.36
C HIS A 359 2.61 -9.36 2.49
N CYS A 360 2.76 -8.05 2.26
CA CYS A 360 2.36 -7.02 3.21
C CYS A 360 1.65 -5.86 2.49
N ASP A 361 0.35 -5.68 2.75
CA ASP A 361 -0.40 -4.50 2.31
C ASP A 361 -0.63 -3.56 3.51
N PRO A 362 0.11 -2.43 3.59
CA PRO A 362 -0.04 -1.47 4.68
C PRO A 362 -1.38 -0.73 4.62
N CYS A 363 -1.98 -0.56 3.43
CA CYS A 363 -3.28 0.10 3.28
C CYS A 363 -4.38 -0.71 3.94
N GLU A 364 -4.27 -2.03 3.89
CA GLU A 364 -5.26 -2.96 4.41
C GLU A 364 -4.88 -3.50 5.81
N ASN A 365 -3.65 -3.24 6.28
CA ASN A 365 -3.04 -3.88 7.46
C ASN A 365 -3.15 -5.41 7.37
N VAL A 366 -2.71 -5.93 6.23
CA VAL A 366 -2.75 -7.36 5.91
C VAL A 366 -1.32 -7.85 5.73
N CYS A 367 -1.01 -8.94 6.42
CA CYS A 367 0.24 -9.69 6.25
C CYS A 367 -0.08 -11.13 5.83
N ASP A 368 0.71 -11.66 4.90
CA ASP A 368 0.69 -13.03 4.43
C ASP A 368 -0.66 -13.54 3.90
N ARG A 369 -1.39 -12.67 3.19
CA ARG A 369 -2.63 -13.05 2.47
C ARG A 369 -2.56 -12.66 0.99
N PRO A 370 -1.74 -13.33 0.17
CA PRO A 370 -1.49 -12.90 -1.21
C PRO A 370 -2.73 -13.02 -2.11
N LEU A 371 -3.69 -13.89 -1.79
CA LEU A 371 -4.93 -14.03 -2.57
C LEU A 371 -6.00 -12.97 -2.25
N LEU A 372 -5.70 -11.99 -1.38
CA LEU A 372 -6.57 -10.85 -1.07
C LEU A 372 -7.10 -10.18 -2.35
N TYR A 373 -6.25 -10.05 -3.37
CA TYR A 373 -6.59 -9.32 -4.58
C TYR A 373 -7.41 -10.15 -5.57
N GLU A 374 -6.99 -11.37 -5.89
CA GLU A 374 -7.69 -12.21 -6.87
C GLU A 374 -8.98 -12.79 -6.27
N GLN A 375 -8.94 -13.33 -5.05
CA GLN A 375 -10.08 -13.97 -4.40
C GLN A 375 -10.93 -12.99 -3.59
N GLY A 376 -10.29 -12.14 -2.79
CA GLY A 376 -10.99 -11.13 -2.00
C GLY A 376 -11.63 -10.08 -2.90
N TRP A 377 -10.83 -9.37 -3.69
CA TRP A 377 -11.32 -8.22 -4.47
C TRP A 377 -11.83 -8.60 -5.87
N GLY A 378 -11.67 -9.86 -6.29
CA GLY A 378 -12.03 -10.30 -7.63
C GLY A 378 -11.17 -9.68 -8.75
N LYS A 379 -9.97 -9.17 -8.42
CA LYS A 379 -9.09 -8.53 -9.42
C LYS A 379 -8.66 -9.53 -10.47
N LYS A 380 -8.74 -9.11 -11.73
CA LYS A 380 -8.26 -9.87 -12.88
C LYS A 380 -6.78 -9.56 -13.14
N LEU A 381 -5.91 -10.03 -12.25
CA LEU A 381 -4.47 -9.78 -12.29
C LEU A 381 -3.83 -10.23 -13.61
N ASN A 382 -2.75 -9.54 -14.02
CA ASN A 382 -1.93 -9.87 -15.19
C ASN A 382 -0.42 -9.91 -14.87
N TYR A 383 0.19 -8.77 -14.56
CA TYR A 383 1.61 -8.63 -14.24
C TYR A 383 1.74 -8.07 -12.83
N VAL A 384 2.38 -8.84 -11.94
CA VAL A 384 2.76 -8.41 -10.61
C VAL A 384 4.28 -8.57 -10.47
N ILE A 385 5.00 -7.45 -10.39
CA ILE A 385 6.46 -7.42 -10.42
C ILE A 385 6.97 -6.83 -9.11
N ALA A 386 7.92 -7.52 -8.47
CA ALA A 386 8.54 -7.10 -7.22
C ALA A 386 9.94 -6.55 -7.47
N PHE A 387 10.31 -5.46 -6.78
CA PHE A 387 11.55 -4.72 -6.96
C PHE A 387 12.30 -4.57 -5.63
N SER A 388 13.55 -5.01 -5.57
CA SER A 388 14.47 -4.73 -4.47
C SER A 388 15.82 -4.24 -4.97
N ILE A 389 16.72 -3.94 -4.05
CA ILE A 389 18.12 -3.65 -4.36
C ILE A 389 18.82 -4.86 -5.01
N ASP A 390 18.45 -6.07 -4.58
CA ASP A 390 19.07 -7.33 -5.01
C ASP A 390 18.52 -7.88 -6.33
N GLU A 391 17.21 -7.79 -6.55
CA GLU A 391 16.57 -8.44 -7.69
C GLU A 391 15.24 -7.79 -8.10
N VAL A 392 14.79 -8.15 -9.30
CA VAL A 392 13.48 -7.86 -9.85
C VAL A 392 12.84 -9.18 -10.27
N VAL A 393 11.69 -9.50 -9.70
CA VAL A 393 11.07 -10.83 -9.84
C VAL A 393 9.63 -10.69 -10.29
N ASP A 394 9.22 -11.51 -11.26
CA ASP A 394 7.80 -11.68 -11.57
C ASP A 394 7.16 -12.57 -10.50
N VAL A 395 6.39 -11.94 -9.62
CA VAL A 395 5.72 -12.58 -8.48
C VAL A 395 4.24 -12.82 -8.75
N SER A 396 3.78 -12.69 -10.00
CA SER A 396 2.36 -12.85 -10.39
C SER A 396 1.73 -14.14 -9.87
N TRP A 397 2.52 -15.21 -9.83
CA TRP A 397 2.11 -16.56 -9.41
C TRP A 397 1.90 -16.69 -7.89
N ARG A 398 2.40 -15.75 -7.09
CA ARG A 398 2.07 -15.66 -5.66
C ARG A 398 0.64 -15.16 -5.46
N TYR A 399 0.23 -14.20 -6.28
CA TYR A 399 -1.01 -13.45 -6.11
C TYR A 399 -2.18 -14.00 -6.94
N SER A 400 -1.96 -15.05 -7.72
CA SER A 400 -3.00 -15.70 -8.51
C SER A 400 -2.90 -17.21 -8.37
N ILE A 401 -4.04 -17.89 -8.19
CA ILE A 401 -4.16 -19.35 -8.32
C ILE A 401 -4.64 -19.79 -9.71
N ASN A 402 -5.25 -18.87 -10.46
CA ASN A 402 -5.77 -19.14 -11.81
C ASN A 402 -4.73 -18.79 -12.89
N HIS A 403 -3.55 -19.41 -12.83
CA HIS A 403 -2.40 -19.07 -13.69
C HIS A 403 -2.75 -19.06 -15.18
N ARG A 404 -3.60 -19.99 -15.64
CA ARG A 404 -4.04 -20.05 -17.05
C ARG A 404 -4.80 -18.80 -17.47
N GLN A 405 -5.68 -18.28 -16.61
CA GLN A 405 -6.41 -17.05 -16.91
C GLN A 405 -5.52 -15.82 -16.78
N THR A 406 -4.61 -15.81 -15.81
CA THR A 406 -3.61 -14.75 -15.67
C THR A 406 -2.72 -14.66 -16.90
N LEU A 407 -2.20 -15.79 -17.41
CA LEU A 407 -1.49 -15.87 -18.69
C LEU A 407 -2.32 -15.35 -19.87
N ALA A 408 -3.61 -15.69 -19.95
CA ALA A 408 -4.48 -15.22 -21.02
C ALA A 408 -4.68 -13.68 -21.02
N ARG A 409 -4.45 -13.01 -19.87
CA ARG A 409 -4.52 -11.56 -19.72
C ARG A 409 -3.17 -10.86 -19.94
N ARG A 410 -2.07 -11.61 -20.04
CA ARG A 410 -0.71 -11.08 -20.22
C ARG A 410 -0.40 -10.84 -21.70
N LEU A 411 -1.03 -9.80 -22.23
CA LEU A 411 -0.97 -9.45 -23.66
C LEU A 411 0.04 -8.35 -23.98
N GLN A 412 0.59 -7.67 -22.97
CA GLN A 412 1.44 -6.49 -23.18
C GLN A 412 2.86 -6.86 -23.63
N CYS A 413 3.37 -8.01 -23.17
CA CYS A 413 4.71 -8.50 -23.49
C CYS A 413 4.76 -10.02 -23.61
N ARG A 414 5.54 -10.50 -24.59
CA ARG A 414 5.79 -11.94 -24.78
C ARG A 414 6.53 -12.49 -23.56
N GLU A 415 6.05 -13.60 -23.00
CA GLU A 415 6.63 -14.20 -21.78
C GLU A 415 8.13 -14.48 -21.91
N GLN A 416 8.58 -15.02 -23.05
CA GLN A 416 10.01 -15.28 -23.29
C GLN A 416 10.85 -14.00 -23.21
N ARG A 417 10.32 -12.88 -23.69
CA ARG A 417 11.02 -11.59 -23.67
C ARG A 417 11.05 -11.02 -22.25
N LEU A 418 9.94 -11.08 -21.52
CA LEU A 418 9.91 -10.65 -20.12
C LEU A 418 10.89 -11.46 -19.26
N ILE A 419 10.90 -12.79 -19.40
CA ILE A 419 11.84 -13.67 -18.69
C ILE A 419 13.29 -13.31 -19.02
N ALA A 420 13.62 -13.15 -20.30
CA ALA A 420 14.97 -12.79 -20.73
C ALA A 420 15.40 -11.42 -20.19
N PHE A 421 14.49 -10.43 -20.23
CA PHE A 421 14.72 -9.09 -19.70
C PHE A 421 14.97 -9.11 -18.19
N LEU A 422 14.12 -9.77 -17.41
CA LEU A 422 14.27 -9.88 -15.95
C LEU A 422 15.56 -10.63 -15.59
N LYS A 423 15.87 -11.71 -16.31
CA LYS A 423 17.14 -12.42 -16.14
C LYS A 423 18.33 -11.49 -16.35
N GLN A 424 18.34 -10.74 -17.45
CA GLN A 424 19.43 -9.84 -17.76
C GLN A 424 19.58 -8.71 -16.74
N LEU A 425 18.47 -8.13 -16.28
CA LEU A 425 18.47 -7.11 -15.24
C LEU A 425 19.05 -7.65 -13.93
N ASN A 426 18.64 -8.86 -13.53
CA ASN A 426 19.16 -9.54 -12.35
C ASN A 426 20.62 -9.96 -12.51
N ASP A 427 21.05 -10.41 -13.69
CA ASP A 427 22.46 -10.71 -13.96
C ASP A 427 23.34 -9.49 -13.71
N GLN A 428 22.88 -8.28 -14.08
CA GLN A 428 23.61 -7.03 -13.78
C GLN A 428 23.69 -6.75 -12.28
N LYS A 429 22.59 -6.94 -11.53
CA LYS A 429 22.58 -6.76 -10.06
C LYS A 429 23.51 -7.77 -9.37
N ARG A 430 23.55 -9.01 -9.88
CA ARG A 430 24.41 -10.10 -9.36
C ARG A 430 25.90 -9.83 -9.51
N LEU A 431 26.32 -9.02 -10.50
CA LEU A 431 27.75 -8.66 -10.69
C LEU A 431 28.34 -7.89 -9.50
N THR A 432 27.51 -7.22 -8.70
CA THR A 432 27.95 -6.46 -7.52
C THR A 432 27.73 -7.19 -6.20
N MET A 433 27.17 -8.40 -6.22
CA MET A 433 26.88 -9.17 -5.01
C MET A 433 28.13 -9.92 -4.52
N THR A 434 28.20 -10.15 -3.20
CA THR A 434 29.18 -11.07 -2.62
C THR A 434 28.83 -12.52 -2.99
N PRO A 435 29.82 -13.44 -3.03
CA PRO A 435 29.55 -14.87 -3.28
C PRO A 435 28.54 -15.48 -2.31
N GLU A 436 28.57 -15.07 -1.04
CA GLU A 436 27.66 -15.54 0.01
C GLU A 436 26.23 -15.08 -0.26
N ARG A 437 26.05 -13.79 -0.57
CA ARG A 437 24.73 -13.24 -0.91
C ARG A 437 24.19 -13.86 -2.19
N LEU A 438 25.04 -14.10 -3.19
CA LEU A 438 24.63 -14.77 -4.43
C LEU A 438 24.14 -16.20 -4.18
N LYS A 439 24.84 -16.96 -3.33
CA LYS A 439 24.43 -18.31 -2.92
C LYS A 439 23.09 -18.28 -2.19
N GLU A 440 22.91 -17.32 -1.28
CA GLU A 440 21.65 -17.12 -0.57
C GLU A 440 20.50 -16.79 -1.54
N MET A 441 20.67 -15.83 -2.44
CA MET A 441 19.66 -15.46 -3.44
C MET A 441 19.27 -16.62 -4.34
N ASN A 442 20.23 -17.46 -4.75
CA ASN A 442 19.93 -18.66 -5.53
C ASN A 442 19.05 -19.65 -4.76
N ASN A 443 19.33 -19.86 -3.47
CA ASN A 443 18.51 -20.74 -2.63
C ASN A 443 17.09 -20.19 -2.44
N ARG A 444 16.96 -18.88 -2.19
CA ARG A 444 15.65 -18.22 -2.04
C ARG A 444 14.84 -18.30 -3.34
N ALA A 445 15.48 -18.07 -4.49
CA ALA A 445 14.83 -18.17 -5.79
C ALA A 445 14.28 -19.58 -6.08
N ILE A 446 14.99 -20.64 -5.66
CA ILE A 446 14.48 -22.02 -5.78
C ILE A 446 13.22 -22.21 -4.94
N ASN A 447 13.23 -21.77 -3.68
CA ASN A 447 12.06 -21.88 -2.80
C ASN A 447 10.85 -21.13 -3.35
N GLU A 448 11.09 -19.91 -3.85
CA GLU A 448 10.07 -19.06 -4.46
C GLU A 448 9.49 -19.69 -5.74
N LEU A 449 10.32 -20.31 -6.60
CA LEU A 449 9.84 -21.04 -7.77
C LEU A 449 8.98 -22.26 -7.39
N VAL A 450 9.34 -23.00 -6.35
CA VAL A 450 8.51 -24.11 -5.85
C VAL A 450 7.16 -23.60 -5.35
N GLU A 451 7.15 -22.47 -4.66
CA GLU A 451 5.94 -21.76 -4.22
C GLU A 451 5.05 -21.40 -5.43
N PHE A 452 5.64 -20.83 -6.48
CA PHE A 452 4.94 -20.42 -7.70
C PHE A 452 4.40 -21.59 -8.51
N LEU A 453 5.06 -22.74 -8.49
CA LEU A 453 4.59 -23.92 -9.23
C LEU A 453 3.42 -24.63 -8.53
N ASN A 454 3.13 -24.29 -7.26
CA ASN A 454 2.07 -24.91 -6.49
C ASN A 454 1.06 -23.86 -6.00
N PRO A 455 0.00 -23.56 -6.79
CA PRO A 455 -1.02 -22.57 -6.44
C PRO A 455 -1.67 -22.78 -5.05
N LYS A 456 -1.75 -24.03 -4.58
CA LYS A 456 -2.34 -24.34 -3.28
C LYS A 456 -1.53 -23.74 -2.12
N LEU A 457 -0.22 -23.54 -2.31
CA LEU A 457 0.64 -22.89 -1.32
C LEU A 457 0.37 -21.38 -1.20
N GLN A 458 -0.51 -20.80 -2.01
CA GLN A 458 -0.92 -19.40 -1.88
C GLN A 458 -2.16 -19.20 -1.00
N ILE A 459 -2.89 -20.29 -0.74
CA ILE A 459 -4.11 -20.26 0.07
C ILE A 459 -3.72 -20.03 1.53
N ARG A 460 -4.33 -19.01 2.14
CA ARG A 460 -4.13 -18.57 3.52
C ARG A 460 -5.48 -18.21 4.11
N ASP A 461 -5.62 -18.32 5.43
CA ASP A 461 -6.85 -17.98 6.12
C ASP A 461 -7.15 -16.46 6.01
N GLY A 462 -8.42 -16.11 5.73
CA GLY A 462 -8.89 -14.72 5.61
C GLY A 462 -8.57 -14.02 4.28
N THR A 463 -8.35 -14.77 3.20
CA THR A 463 -8.07 -14.27 1.84
C THR A 463 -9.29 -13.81 1.05
N ASP A 464 -10.50 -14.07 1.55
CA ASP A 464 -11.80 -13.68 0.99
C ASP A 464 -12.24 -12.26 1.38
N GLN A 465 -11.41 -11.55 2.14
CA GLN A 465 -11.67 -10.19 2.61
C GLN A 465 -11.78 -9.20 1.42
N GLY A 466 -12.88 -8.46 1.37
CA GLY A 466 -13.05 -7.33 0.45
C GLY A 466 -12.20 -6.12 0.82
N ARG A 467 -11.99 -5.21 -0.13
CA ARG A 467 -11.19 -4.00 0.06
C ARG A 467 -11.79 -3.10 1.13
N VAL A 468 -10.97 -2.67 2.09
CA VAL A 468 -11.41 -1.75 3.15
C VAL A 468 -11.10 -0.28 2.86
N THR A 469 -10.15 0.03 1.97
CA THR A 469 -9.77 1.42 1.61
C THR A 469 -10.46 1.98 0.37
N GLY A 470 -10.67 3.30 0.36
CA GLY A 470 -11.31 4.04 -0.74
C GLY A 470 -12.82 4.23 -0.60
N ALA A 471 -13.36 5.24 -1.29
CA ALA A 471 -14.79 5.55 -1.31
C ALA A 471 -15.65 4.33 -1.69
N LEU A 472 -16.81 4.17 -1.02
CA LEU A 472 -17.68 3.00 -1.20
C LEU A 472 -18.17 2.83 -2.64
N GLU A 473 -18.62 3.93 -3.27
CA GLU A 473 -19.08 3.93 -4.66
C GLU A 473 -17.97 3.48 -5.63
N TRP A 474 -16.72 3.88 -5.36
CA TRP A 474 -15.56 3.50 -6.14
C TRP A 474 -15.23 2.01 -6.00
N ARG A 475 -15.29 1.47 -4.77
CA ARG A 475 -15.11 0.03 -4.50
C ARG A 475 -16.22 -0.82 -5.12
N GLN A 476 -17.47 -0.37 -5.02
CA GLN A 476 -18.64 -1.00 -5.64
C GLN A 476 -18.53 -1.04 -7.16
N ALA A 477 -18.19 0.09 -7.79
CA ALA A 477 -18.01 0.17 -9.23
C ALA A 477 -16.93 -0.79 -9.76
N ARG A 478 -15.93 -1.11 -8.93
CA ARG A 478 -14.84 -2.02 -9.26
C ARG A 478 -15.09 -3.48 -8.82
N GLY A 479 -16.18 -3.77 -8.12
CA GLY A 479 -16.50 -5.11 -7.62
C GLY A 479 -15.58 -5.61 -6.51
N GLU A 480 -14.86 -4.71 -5.82
CA GLU A 480 -13.80 -5.04 -4.86
C GLU A 480 -14.33 -5.27 -3.43
N LEU A 481 -15.62 -5.58 -3.26
CA LEU A 481 -16.28 -5.68 -1.95
C LEU A 481 -16.05 -7.01 -1.21
N GLY A 482 -15.36 -7.99 -1.81
CA GLY A 482 -15.36 -9.36 -1.29
C GLY A 482 -16.33 -10.25 -2.06
N SER A 483 -16.16 -11.56 -1.95
CA SER A 483 -17.13 -12.51 -2.49
C SER A 483 -18.46 -12.43 -1.72
N THR A 484 -19.47 -11.76 -2.28
CA THR A 484 -20.86 -12.25 -2.16
C THR A 484 -20.99 -13.37 -3.17
N ALA A 485 -21.23 -14.61 -2.74
CA ALA A 485 -21.37 -15.77 -3.62
C ALA A 485 -22.26 -15.45 -4.84
N SER A 486 -21.64 -15.30 -6.02
CA SER A 486 -22.33 -15.08 -7.29
C SER A 486 -22.57 -16.43 -7.96
N GLY A 487 -23.84 -16.74 -8.18
CA GLY A 487 -24.29 -18.02 -8.71
C GLY A 487 -23.97 -18.27 -10.18
N THR A 488 -24.01 -19.55 -10.53
CA THR A 488 -24.18 -20.04 -11.89
C THR A 488 -25.44 -20.91 -11.97
N SER A 489 -26.22 -20.60 -12.99
CA SER A 489 -27.55 -21.09 -13.29
C SER A 489 -27.63 -22.61 -13.51
N ALA A 490 -28.53 -23.28 -12.79
CA ALA A 490 -29.25 -24.45 -13.26
C ALA A 490 -30.73 -24.35 -12.83
N ARG A 491 -31.64 -24.40 -13.81
CA ARG A 491 -33.09 -24.40 -13.60
C ARG A 491 -33.55 -25.75 -13.03
N VAL A 492 -34.51 -25.70 -12.10
CA VAL A 492 -35.77 -26.50 -11.99
C VAL A 492 -36.09 -26.77 -10.51
N GLY A 493 -37.30 -26.36 -10.09
CA GLY A 493 -38.10 -27.05 -9.07
C GLY A 493 -38.02 -26.48 -7.65
N GLY A 494 -39.16 -26.01 -7.14
CA GLY A 494 -39.28 -25.33 -5.85
C GLY A 494 -38.91 -26.16 -4.63
N SER A 495 -38.35 -25.48 -3.63
CA SER A 495 -38.68 -25.60 -2.20
C SER A 495 -37.90 -24.53 -1.45
N CYS A 496 -38.61 -23.74 -0.64
CA CYS A 496 -38.05 -22.67 0.18
C CYS A 496 -37.21 -23.27 1.33
N SER A 497 -35.92 -22.99 1.36
CA SER A 497 -35.07 -23.22 2.54
C SER A 497 -33.96 -22.16 2.59
N THR A 498 -34.00 -21.39 3.68
CA THR A 498 -33.08 -20.35 4.17
C THR A 498 -31.62 -20.81 4.28
N GLU A 499 -30.68 -19.99 3.77
CA GLU A 499 -29.23 -20.15 3.98
C GLU A 499 -28.83 -19.72 5.42
N LEU A 500 -28.40 -20.69 6.23
CA LEU A 500 -27.81 -20.53 7.56
C LEU A 500 -26.28 -20.75 7.45
N SER A 501 -25.46 -19.87 8.06
CA SER A 501 -23.98 -19.94 8.00
C SER A 501 -23.34 -20.88 9.03
N GLU A 502 -22.11 -21.32 8.72
CA GLU A 502 -21.29 -22.39 9.30
C GLU A 502 -20.75 -22.21 10.74
N ALA A 503 -21.56 -21.87 11.74
CA ALA A 503 -21.13 -21.96 13.14
C ALA A 503 -22.22 -22.58 14.00
N GLN A 504 -22.22 -23.91 14.17
CA GLN A 504 -23.15 -24.64 15.03
C GLN A 504 -22.51 -24.98 16.38
N PHE A 505 -22.14 -23.98 17.19
CA PHE A 505 -21.68 -24.26 18.54
C PHE A 505 -22.87 -24.55 19.46
N VAL A 506 -22.88 -25.71 20.11
CA VAL A 506 -23.86 -26.05 21.15
C VAL A 506 -23.16 -26.05 22.50
N LEU A 507 -23.66 -25.23 23.42
CA LEU A 507 -23.16 -25.10 24.79
C LEU A 507 -23.62 -26.31 25.61
N THR A 508 -22.70 -27.23 25.84
CA THR A 508 -22.91 -28.41 26.70
C THR A 508 -22.25 -28.19 28.08
N PRO A 509 -22.92 -28.58 29.17
CA PRO A 509 -22.33 -28.59 30.51
C PRO A 509 -21.16 -29.57 30.60
N ASP A 510 -20.06 -29.15 31.21
CA ASP A 510 -18.91 -30.01 31.48
C ASP A 510 -19.10 -30.76 32.81
N ALA A 511 -18.37 -31.87 33.01
CA ALA A 511 -18.41 -32.64 34.24
C ALA A 511 -18.15 -31.78 35.50
N LYS A 512 -17.24 -30.79 35.43
CA LYS A 512 -16.95 -29.89 36.55
C LYS A 512 -18.10 -28.94 36.90
N GLU A 513 -18.84 -28.50 35.90
CA GLU A 513 -20.01 -27.61 36.08
C GLU A 513 -21.21 -28.40 36.60
N LEU A 514 -21.39 -29.65 36.14
CA LEU A 514 -22.38 -30.57 36.68
C LEU A 514 -22.08 -30.92 38.15
N GLU A 515 -20.82 -31.16 38.50
CA GLU A 515 -20.38 -31.39 39.89
C GLU A 515 -20.64 -30.16 40.77
N LYS A 516 -20.37 -28.96 40.27
CA LYS A 516 -20.67 -27.69 40.96
C LYS A 516 -22.15 -27.29 40.91
N LYS A 517 -22.97 -28.01 40.15
CA LYS A 517 -24.38 -27.70 39.89
C LYS A 517 -24.62 -26.30 39.29
N GLU A 518 -23.63 -25.79 38.55
CA GLU A 518 -23.65 -24.45 38.01
C GLU A 518 -22.82 -24.38 36.71
N MET A 519 -23.44 -23.90 35.63
CA MET A 519 -22.78 -23.55 34.38
C MET A 519 -22.94 -22.06 34.10
N GLU A 520 -21.85 -21.41 33.72
CA GLU A 520 -21.82 -19.98 33.44
C GLU A 520 -21.06 -19.68 32.15
N LEU A 521 -21.65 -18.80 31.35
CA LEU A 521 -21.02 -18.20 30.18
C LEU A 521 -21.09 -16.67 30.28
N ILE A 522 -19.94 -16.02 30.16
CA ILE A 522 -19.83 -14.56 30.16
C ILE A 522 -19.23 -14.11 28.83
N TYR A 523 -19.74 -13.03 28.25
CA TYR A 523 -19.14 -12.35 27.10
C TYR A 523 -18.89 -10.88 27.39
N ARG A 524 -17.67 -10.45 27.05
CA ARG A 524 -17.20 -9.07 27.21
C ARG A 524 -16.95 -8.46 25.84
N CYS A 525 -17.80 -7.51 25.45
CA CYS A 525 -17.70 -6.91 24.14
C CYS A 525 -16.46 -6.00 23.98
N GLY A 526 -15.98 -5.38 25.06
CA GLY A 526 -14.76 -4.55 25.03
C GLY A 526 -13.52 -5.34 24.58
N THR A 527 -13.28 -6.50 25.19
CA THR A 527 -12.13 -7.38 24.90
C THR A 527 -12.39 -8.47 23.85
N ASP A 528 -13.62 -8.55 23.35
CA ASP A 528 -14.11 -9.55 22.38
C ASP A 528 -13.83 -11.00 22.80
N GLU A 529 -14.21 -11.33 24.03
CA GLU A 529 -13.89 -12.60 24.66
C GLU A 529 -15.09 -13.19 25.40
N TYR A 530 -15.35 -14.48 25.17
CA TYR A 530 -16.19 -15.32 26.03
C TYR A 530 -15.35 -16.00 27.10
N GLU A 531 -15.92 -16.20 28.28
CA GLU A 531 -15.32 -16.93 29.39
C GLU A 531 -16.32 -17.92 29.99
N ARG A 532 -15.85 -19.13 30.31
CA ARG A 532 -16.53 -20.11 31.17
C ARG A 532 -15.76 -20.22 32.48
N PRO A 533 -16.11 -19.44 33.52
CA PRO A 533 -15.30 -19.29 34.73
C PRO A 533 -15.01 -20.60 35.46
N THR A 534 -16.01 -21.49 35.57
CA THR A 534 -15.85 -22.81 36.21
C THR A 534 -14.79 -23.68 35.52
N LEU A 535 -14.59 -23.50 34.22
CA LEU A 535 -13.61 -24.25 33.42
C LEU A 535 -12.27 -23.51 33.26
N GLY A 536 -12.21 -22.21 33.58
CA GLY A 536 -11.08 -21.35 33.25
C GLY A 536 -10.81 -21.26 31.74
N LYS A 537 -11.83 -21.48 30.90
CA LYS A 537 -11.71 -21.46 29.43
C LYS A 537 -12.16 -20.12 28.87
N LYS A 538 -11.37 -19.60 27.93
CA LYS A 538 -11.64 -18.35 27.21
C LYS A 538 -11.71 -18.60 25.71
N TYR A 539 -12.59 -17.89 25.02
CA TYR A 539 -12.79 -18.00 23.58
C TYR A 539 -12.80 -16.61 22.97
N LYS A 540 -11.92 -16.37 21.99
CA LYS A 540 -11.85 -15.09 21.28
C LYS A 540 -12.92 -15.02 20.20
N SER A 541 -13.39 -13.80 19.92
CA SER A 541 -14.45 -13.46 18.96
C SER A 541 -15.88 -13.68 19.46
N TRP A 542 -16.72 -12.66 19.26
CA TRP A 542 -18.17 -12.67 19.49
C TRP A 542 -18.94 -13.78 18.76
N ALA A 543 -18.37 -14.35 17.70
CA ALA A 543 -19.01 -15.42 16.94
C ALA A 543 -18.63 -16.84 17.43
N SER A 544 -17.58 -16.97 18.26
CA SER A 544 -16.95 -18.26 18.56
C SER A 544 -17.85 -19.28 19.26
N LEU A 545 -18.80 -18.81 20.08
CA LEU A 545 -19.76 -19.65 20.81
C LEU A 545 -21.20 -19.47 20.33
N ALA A 546 -21.40 -18.86 19.16
CA ALA A 546 -22.71 -18.74 18.54
C ALA A 546 -23.12 -20.09 17.88
N TYR A 547 -24.39 -20.46 18.05
CA TYR A 547 -25.02 -21.58 17.34
C TYR A 547 -25.47 -21.23 15.92
N ALA A 548 -25.76 -19.95 15.69
CA ALA A 548 -25.95 -19.37 14.37
C ALA A 548 -25.83 -17.86 14.49
N HIS A 549 -25.36 -17.20 13.45
CA HIS A 549 -25.52 -15.75 13.35
C HIS A 549 -25.65 -15.35 11.89
N SER A 550 -26.31 -14.24 11.63
CA SER A 550 -26.46 -13.69 10.29
C SER A 550 -26.41 -12.18 10.37
N ASN A 551 -25.76 -11.57 9.38
CA ASN A 551 -25.83 -10.13 9.18
C ASN A 551 -25.48 -9.25 10.41
N LEU A 552 -24.54 -9.70 11.23
CA LEU A 552 -23.99 -8.95 12.37
C LEU A 552 -22.48 -8.75 12.23
N ALA A 553 -21.97 -7.70 12.88
CA ALA A 553 -20.54 -7.45 13.06
C ALA A 553 -20.29 -6.71 14.37
N ARG A 554 -19.18 -7.03 15.05
CA ARG A 554 -18.65 -6.21 16.13
C ARG A 554 -18.01 -4.95 15.55
N LYS A 555 -18.26 -3.82 16.20
CA LYS A 555 -17.85 -2.47 15.79
C LYS A 555 -17.02 -1.84 16.88
N LEU A 556 -16.00 -1.11 16.44
CA LEU A 556 -15.11 -0.31 17.27
C LEU A 556 -15.22 1.14 16.79
N GLU A 557 -15.82 2.00 17.60
CA GLU A 557 -15.88 3.45 17.36
C GLU A 557 -14.65 4.10 17.99
N THR A 558 -13.72 4.58 17.17
CA THR A 558 -12.51 5.27 17.64
C THR A 558 -12.82 6.65 18.22
N ASP A 559 -13.83 7.35 17.67
CA ASP A 559 -14.19 8.71 18.08
C ASP A 559 -14.79 8.75 19.50
N TRP A 560 -15.59 7.75 19.85
CA TRP A 560 -16.30 7.66 21.14
C TRP A 560 -15.71 6.61 22.08
N LYS A 561 -14.67 5.89 21.63
CA LYS A 561 -14.05 4.75 22.34
C LYS A 561 -15.06 3.69 22.78
N MET A 562 -16.01 3.33 21.90
CA MET A 562 -17.05 2.34 22.19
C MET A 562 -16.92 1.06 21.36
N ALA A 563 -17.26 -0.07 21.94
CA ALA A 563 -17.40 -1.38 21.31
C ALA A 563 -18.85 -1.87 21.41
N TYR A 564 -19.40 -2.46 20.35
CA TYR A 564 -20.75 -3.05 20.33
C TYR A 564 -20.91 -4.02 19.16
N ILE A 565 -21.99 -4.79 19.13
CA ILE A 565 -22.41 -5.60 17.97
C ILE A 565 -23.63 -4.95 17.34
N ALA A 566 -23.57 -4.70 16.03
CA ALA A 566 -24.68 -4.15 15.25
C ALA A 566 -24.82 -4.94 13.94
N ARG A 567 -25.80 -4.56 13.11
CA ARG A 567 -25.89 -5.14 11.77
C ARG A 567 -24.66 -4.77 10.94
N LYS A 568 -24.32 -5.61 9.95
CA LYS A 568 -23.29 -5.24 8.98
C LYS A 568 -23.70 -3.95 8.26
N GLU A 569 -22.75 -3.06 8.01
CA GLU A 569 -23.01 -1.80 7.30
C GLU A 569 -23.62 -2.10 5.92
N ASN A 570 -24.61 -1.30 5.53
CA ASN A 570 -25.33 -1.45 4.26
C ASN A 570 -26.06 -2.79 4.06
N SER A 571 -26.24 -3.57 5.12
CA SER A 571 -27.03 -4.79 5.04
C SER A 571 -28.50 -4.52 4.82
N LYS A 572 -29.10 -5.28 3.89
CA LYS A 572 -30.54 -5.26 3.64
C LYS A 572 -31.19 -6.38 4.45
N GLY A 573 -31.87 -6.01 5.53
CA GLY A 573 -32.62 -6.95 6.37
C GLY A 573 -32.13 -6.98 7.82
N PRO A 574 -32.80 -7.78 8.67
CA PRO A 574 -32.42 -7.91 10.08
C PRO A 574 -31.07 -8.62 10.23
N GLY A 575 -30.39 -8.39 11.35
CA GLY A 575 -29.27 -9.21 11.81
C GLY A 575 -29.73 -10.10 12.95
N SER A 576 -29.13 -11.28 13.09
CA SER A 576 -29.47 -12.19 14.19
C SER A 576 -28.25 -12.93 14.73
N ILE A 577 -28.28 -13.26 16.01
CA ILE A 577 -27.34 -14.19 16.65
C ILE A 577 -28.14 -15.11 17.57
N THR A 578 -27.79 -16.39 17.56
CA THR A 578 -28.42 -17.44 18.34
C THR A 578 -27.36 -18.19 19.14
N TRP A 579 -27.60 -18.37 20.44
CA TRP A 579 -26.88 -19.32 21.30
C TRP A 579 -27.78 -20.52 21.56
N LYS A 580 -27.21 -21.72 21.53
CA LYS A 580 -27.95 -22.96 21.82
C LYS A 580 -27.29 -23.70 22.98
N LEU A 581 -28.09 -24.07 23.98
CA LEU A 581 -27.65 -24.87 25.13
C LEU A 581 -28.27 -26.27 25.05
N ASP A 582 -27.49 -27.27 25.42
CA ASP A 582 -27.95 -28.63 25.67
C ASP A 582 -28.21 -28.80 27.17
N LEU A 583 -29.48 -29.02 27.51
CA LEU A 583 -29.96 -29.18 28.89
C LEU A 583 -30.27 -30.65 29.21
N SER A 584 -29.95 -31.59 28.32
CA SER A 584 -30.30 -33.01 28.49
C SER A 584 -29.46 -33.74 29.55
N HIS A 585 -28.36 -33.14 30.00
CA HIS A 585 -27.37 -33.78 30.88
C HIS A 585 -27.77 -33.83 32.36
N ALA A 586 -28.56 -32.87 32.85
CA ALA A 586 -29.01 -32.82 34.24
C ALA A 586 -30.30 -31.99 34.39
N PRO A 587 -31.13 -32.25 35.42
CA PRO A 587 -32.29 -31.41 35.70
C PRO A 587 -31.88 -29.96 35.97
N VAL A 588 -32.55 -29.00 35.34
CA VAL A 588 -32.27 -27.57 35.48
C VAL A 588 -33.22 -26.96 36.51
N SER A 589 -32.70 -26.16 37.45
CA SER A 589 -33.48 -25.43 38.45
C SER A 589 -33.86 -24.03 37.99
N SER A 590 -32.95 -23.32 37.30
CA SER A 590 -33.25 -22.04 36.65
C SER A 590 -32.22 -21.71 35.56
N VAL A 591 -32.63 -20.87 34.60
CA VAL A 591 -31.71 -20.23 33.64
C VAL A 591 -31.89 -18.73 33.73
N THR A 592 -30.82 -18.00 34.03
CA THR A 592 -30.79 -16.54 34.04
C THR A 592 -29.95 -16.02 32.88
N ILE A 593 -30.52 -15.10 32.10
CA ILE A 593 -29.91 -14.49 30.93
C ILE A 593 -29.86 -12.98 31.15
N SER A 594 -28.67 -12.42 31.21
CA SER A 594 -28.45 -10.97 31.33
C SER A 594 -27.80 -10.47 30.04
N LEU A 595 -28.36 -9.42 29.43
CA LEU A 595 -27.89 -8.89 28.14
C LEU A 595 -28.02 -7.38 28.09
N ASP A 596 -26.93 -6.71 27.72
CA ASP A 596 -26.92 -5.28 27.46
C ASP A 596 -27.30 -4.97 26.01
N SER A 597 -28.17 -3.99 25.83
CA SER A 597 -28.57 -3.53 24.50
C SER A 597 -28.94 -2.04 24.49
N LYS A 598 -28.79 -1.41 23.32
CA LYS A 598 -29.11 -0.01 23.09
C LYS A 598 -29.72 0.16 21.71
N THR A 599 -30.82 0.90 21.64
CA THR A 599 -31.44 1.32 20.38
C THR A 599 -31.34 2.84 20.22
N PHE A 600 -31.22 3.27 18.98
CA PHE A 600 -31.19 4.66 18.53
C PHE A 600 -32.24 4.85 17.42
N GLU A 601 -32.76 6.07 17.29
CA GLU A 601 -33.87 6.39 16.37
C GLU A 601 -35.01 5.36 16.44
N ASN A 602 -35.30 4.68 15.32
CA ASN A 602 -36.32 3.64 15.19
C ASN A 602 -35.76 2.22 15.13
N GLY A 603 -34.48 2.02 15.46
CA GLY A 603 -33.85 0.71 15.55
C GLY A 603 -34.54 -0.15 16.62
N ARG A 604 -34.60 -1.46 16.39
CA ARG A 604 -35.25 -2.38 17.32
C ARG A 604 -34.41 -3.63 17.53
N ILE A 605 -34.46 -4.10 18.78
CA ILE A 605 -33.82 -5.32 19.23
C ILE A 605 -34.91 -6.19 19.81
N LEU A 606 -34.94 -7.45 19.37
CA LEU A 606 -35.86 -8.47 19.87
C LEU A 606 -35.01 -9.64 20.35
N VAL A 607 -35.02 -9.91 21.66
CA VAL A 607 -34.33 -11.08 22.21
C VAL A 607 -35.36 -12.08 22.69
N GLN A 608 -35.32 -13.28 22.11
CA GLN A 608 -36.26 -14.36 22.37
C GLN A 608 -35.50 -15.57 22.88
N CYS A 609 -35.96 -16.15 23.98
CA CYS A 609 -35.43 -17.39 24.54
C CYS A 609 -36.49 -18.49 24.37
N CYS A 610 -36.17 -19.57 23.66
CA CYS A 610 -37.09 -20.68 23.43
C CYS A 610 -36.59 -21.97 24.10
N ALA A 611 -37.45 -22.56 24.92
CA ALA A 611 -37.32 -23.86 25.56
C ALA A 611 -38.32 -24.82 24.89
N GLY A 612 -37.87 -25.58 23.89
CA GLY A 612 -38.78 -26.36 23.05
C GLY A 612 -39.79 -25.47 22.30
N ASP A 613 -41.09 -25.70 22.54
CA ASP A 613 -42.20 -24.94 21.93
C ASP A 613 -42.57 -23.66 22.71
N ALA A 614 -42.06 -23.48 23.93
CA ALA A 614 -42.29 -22.29 24.73
C ALA A 614 -41.22 -21.23 24.42
N CYS A 615 -41.64 -19.99 24.18
CA CYS A 615 -40.72 -18.88 23.91
C CYS A 615 -41.04 -17.65 24.78
N PHE A 616 -40.00 -17.13 25.41
CA PHE A 616 -40.01 -15.99 26.31
C PHE A 616 -39.33 -14.80 25.66
N LEU A 617 -39.87 -13.60 25.83
CA LEU A 617 -39.27 -12.38 25.32
C LEU A 617 -38.50 -11.67 26.44
N ILE A 618 -37.25 -11.31 26.20
CA ILE A 618 -36.46 -10.50 27.14
C ILE A 618 -36.77 -9.02 26.86
N THR A 619 -37.58 -8.40 27.71
CA THR A 619 -37.97 -6.98 27.60
C THR A 619 -37.14 -6.03 28.47
N GLY A 620 -36.26 -6.58 29.32
CA GLY A 620 -35.37 -5.84 30.21
C GLY A 620 -33.90 -6.24 30.05
N ARG A 621 -33.07 -5.93 31.05
CA ARG A 621 -31.64 -6.31 31.08
C ARG A 621 -31.44 -7.79 31.42
N GLU A 622 -32.42 -8.41 32.07
CA GLU A 622 -32.32 -9.77 32.58
C GLU A 622 -33.66 -10.50 32.44
N LEU A 623 -33.59 -11.81 32.19
CA LEU A 623 -34.70 -12.76 32.24
C LEU A 623 -34.25 -13.98 33.02
N THR A 624 -35.05 -14.40 34.02
CA THR A 624 -34.89 -15.69 34.70
C THR A 624 -36.05 -16.59 34.30
N ILE A 625 -35.75 -17.82 33.89
CA ILE A 625 -36.70 -18.87 33.57
C ILE A 625 -36.59 -19.92 34.67
N ASP A 626 -37.68 -20.16 35.38
CA ASP A 626 -37.72 -21.08 36.51
C ASP A 626 -37.96 -22.53 36.08
N LYS A 627 -37.71 -23.46 37.00
CA LYS A 627 -37.86 -24.92 36.81
C LYS A 627 -39.17 -25.35 36.16
N GLU A 628 -40.27 -24.66 36.47
CA GLU A 628 -41.61 -25.01 36.00
C GLU A 628 -41.75 -24.84 34.48
N ASP A 629 -41.13 -23.79 33.94
CA ASP A 629 -41.11 -23.44 32.52
C ASP A 629 -40.04 -24.22 31.72
N LEU A 630 -39.07 -24.82 32.42
CA LEU A 630 -38.02 -25.66 31.85
C LEU A 630 -38.32 -27.16 31.98
N LYS A 631 -39.49 -27.53 32.51
CA LYS A 631 -39.87 -28.92 32.73
C LYS A 631 -39.91 -29.66 31.39
N ASP A 632 -39.15 -30.76 31.30
CA ASP A 632 -38.97 -31.59 30.10
C ASP A 632 -38.20 -30.92 28.93
N CYS A 633 -37.61 -29.74 29.15
CA CYS A 633 -36.79 -29.04 28.18
C CYS A 633 -35.40 -29.68 28.03
N LYS A 634 -35.06 -30.14 26.83
CA LYS A 634 -33.74 -30.69 26.50
C LYS A 634 -32.81 -29.71 25.79
N GLU A 635 -33.36 -28.64 25.20
CA GLU A 635 -32.59 -27.63 24.50
C GLU A 635 -33.16 -26.22 24.72
N LEU A 636 -32.26 -25.26 24.89
CA LEU A 636 -32.61 -23.85 25.01
C LEU A 636 -31.95 -23.04 23.89
N LYS A 637 -32.70 -22.19 23.20
CA LYS A 637 -32.17 -21.28 22.16
C LYS A 637 -32.42 -19.84 22.55
N ILE A 638 -31.37 -19.02 22.57
CA ILE A 638 -31.45 -17.58 22.84
C ILE A 638 -31.12 -16.87 21.53
N THR A 639 -32.08 -16.19 20.93
CA THR A 639 -31.92 -15.49 19.66
C THR A 639 -32.13 -13.98 19.84
N ALA A 640 -31.09 -13.19 19.58
CA ALA A 640 -31.19 -11.74 19.49
C ALA A 640 -31.29 -11.32 18.01
N THR A 641 -32.33 -10.55 17.67
CA THR A 641 -32.60 -10.01 16.33
C THR A 641 -32.57 -8.49 16.34
N LEU A 642 -31.81 -7.90 15.42
CA LEU A 642 -31.64 -6.46 15.23
C LEU A 642 -32.34 -6.07 13.93
N ASP A 643 -33.39 -5.24 14.00
CA ASP A 643 -34.18 -4.80 12.86
C ASP A 643 -34.38 -3.27 12.83
N ARG A 644 -35.03 -2.77 11.77
CA ARG A 644 -35.36 -1.34 11.54
C ARG A 644 -34.15 -0.40 11.47
N GLY A 645 -34.32 0.91 11.49
CA GLY A 645 -33.27 1.90 11.20
C GLY A 645 -33.63 2.79 10.00
N THR A 646 -33.08 4.00 9.95
CA THR A 646 -33.33 5.00 8.90
C THR A 646 -32.03 5.64 8.40
N GLY A 647 -31.97 5.97 7.11
CA GLY A 647 -30.79 6.56 6.47
C GLY A 647 -29.61 5.60 6.33
N ASP A 648 -28.47 6.14 5.91
CA ASP A 648 -27.25 5.37 5.60
C ASP A 648 -26.64 4.69 6.85
N ASN A 649 -26.99 5.19 8.03
CA ASN A 649 -26.56 4.67 9.33
C ASN A 649 -27.56 3.72 9.99
N ALA A 650 -28.64 3.33 9.30
CA ALA A 650 -29.68 2.45 9.84
C ALA A 650 -29.14 1.17 10.48
N TRP A 651 -28.02 0.63 9.98
CA TRP A 651 -27.37 -0.59 10.45
C TRP A 651 -26.90 -0.50 11.92
N GLN A 652 -26.58 0.69 12.42
CA GLN A 652 -26.08 0.89 13.79
C GLN A 652 -27.15 1.32 14.79
N HIS A 653 -28.40 1.47 14.36
CA HIS A 653 -29.49 1.94 15.22
C HIS A 653 -29.94 0.90 16.26
N ALA A 654 -29.53 -0.35 16.09
CA ALA A 654 -29.70 -1.42 17.07
C ALA A 654 -28.32 -1.97 17.42
N GLN A 655 -27.95 -1.91 18.70
CA GLN A 655 -26.64 -2.29 19.20
C GLN A 655 -26.77 -3.23 20.40
N LEU A 656 -26.17 -4.41 20.30
CA LEU A 656 -25.96 -5.31 21.44
C LEU A 656 -24.63 -4.96 22.10
N PHE A 657 -24.57 -5.12 23.42
CA PHE A 657 -23.34 -5.14 24.20
C PHE A 657 -22.52 -3.84 24.14
N ARG A 658 -23.17 -2.68 23.97
CA ARG A 658 -22.48 -1.40 23.88
C ARG A 658 -21.74 -1.08 25.18
N THR A 659 -20.41 -1.04 25.12
CA THR A 659 -19.49 -0.74 26.24
C THR A 659 -18.26 0.03 25.77
N ALA A 660 -17.40 0.51 26.67
CA ALA A 660 -16.13 1.13 26.31
C ALA A 660 -15.13 0.09 25.74
N ILE A 661 -14.27 0.48 24.80
CA ILE A 661 -13.34 -0.45 24.10
C ILE A 661 -12.36 -1.15 25.07
N ASP A 662 -12.01 -0.50 26.17
CA ASP A 662 -11.13 -0.98 27.22
C ASP A 662 -11.88 -1.58 28.43
N SER A 663 -13.22 -1.65 28.37
CA SER A 663 -14.02 -2.18 29.46
C SER A 663 -13.96 -3.70 29.55
N ASN A 664 -13.89 -4.18 30.79
CA ASN A 664 -14.07 -5.59 31.17
C ASN A 664 -15.47 -5.89 31.70
N ASP A 665 -16.46 -5.04 31.40
CA ASP A 665 -17.84 -5.26 31.81
C ASP A 665 -18.44 -6.53 31.17
N ASP A 666 -19.18 -7.27 31.98
CA ASP A 666 -19.89 -8.48 31.57
C ASP A 666 -21.17 -8.09 30.80
N THR A 667 -21.00 -7.79 29.52
CA THR A 667 -22.07 -7.30 28.62
C THR A 667 -23.14 -8.34 28.29
N PHE A 668 -22.83 -9.63 28.47
CA PHE A 668 -23.76 -10.74 28.30
C PHE A 668 -23.39 -11.89 29.21
N ARG A 669 -24.39 -12.48 29.87
CA ARG A 669 -24.23 -13.58 30.81
C ARG A 669 -25.36 -14.59 30.62
N ILE A 670 -25.00 -15.87 30.59
CA ILE A 670 -25.93 -16.98 30.76
C ILE A 670 -25.50 -17.76 31.99
N HIS A 671 -26.42 -17.93 32.91
CA HIS A 671 -26.24 -18.69 34.13
C HIS A 671 -27.28 -19.81 34.18
N VAL A 672 -26.82 -21.04 34.37
CA VAL A 672 -27.66 -22.24 34.48
C VAL A 672 -27.38 -22.88 35.83
N ALA A 673 -28.41 -22.95 36.67
CA ALA A 673 -28.37 -23.70 37.92
C ALA A 673 -28.97 -25.08 37.69
N PHE A 674 -28.29 -26.14 38.13
CA PHE A 674 -28.80 -27.51 38.07
C PHE A 674 -29.51 -27.87 39.39
N ALA A 675 -30.49 -28.76 39.32
CA ALA A 675 -31.20 -29.28 40.48
C ALA A 675 -30.43 -30.43 41.13
N ASP A 676 -30.76 -30.73 42.39
CA ASP A 676 -30.21 -31.86 43.15
C ASP A 676 -30.60 -33.24 42.62
#